data_AF-A0A8D2G864-F1
#
_entry.id   AF-A0A8D2G864-F1
#
_cell.length_a   1.000
_cell.length_b   1.000
_cell.length_c   1.000
_cell.angle_alpha   90.00
_cell.angle_beta   90.00
_cell.angle_gamma   90.00
#
_symmetry.space_group_name_H-M   'P 1'
#
loop_
_entity.id
_entity.type
_entity.pdbx_description
1 polymer ?
#
loop_
_entity_poly.entity_id
_entity_poly.type
_entity_poly.pdbx_seq_one_letter_code
_entity_poly.pdbx_strand_id
1 'polypeptide(L)'
;MAGGGAACKSDARLLLGRDALRPAPALLAPAVLLGAALGLGIGLWLGCRAGRRSPRHQECEAPSNSNITAFALKAKVIYPINQKFRPLADGSSNPSLHENLKQAVLPHQPVEASPSSSLGSLSQGEKDDCSSSSSVHSATSDDRFLSRTFLRVNAFPEVLACESVDIDLCIYSLHLKDLLHLDTALRQEKHMMFIQIFKMCLLDLPKKKSDDELYQKILSKQENDLEDLEKGLQVKLSNTEMSGAGDSEYITLADMEKKEREYSEQLIDNMEAFWKQMANIQHFLVDQFKCSSSKARQLMMTLTERMIAAEGLLCDSQELQALDALERTMGRAHMAKVIEFLKLQVQEETRCRLAAISRGLELLAGEGKLSGRQKEELLTQQHRAFWQEAERFSREFVQRGKDLVKASLAHQVEGTAKLMLAQEEERRSFLAEAQPTADPEKFLKAFHEVLERQRLMRCDLEEEENVRATEAVVALCQELYCSTMDTFQKFMDALFLQTLPGMTGLPPEECDCLRQEVQENAAWQLGKSDRFRRQQWKLFQELQEQDQQVWMEECALSSVLQTHLREDHEGTIRGVLGRLGGLTEESTRCVLQGHDLLLRSALRRLALRGNALATLTQMRLSGKKRLLQELREQRALEQGSSQCLDEHQWQLLRALETRVLEEASRLEEEAQQTRLQLQQRLLAEAQEVGQLLQQHMECAIGQALLVHARNAATKSRDKDRDDFKRTLMETAVESVYVTSTGVSRLVQAYYQHIGRIMEDHEERKLQHLKTLQGERMENYKLRKKQELSNPSSGSRTAGGAQETSQAVHQRMLSQQKRFLAQFPVHQQMRLHAQQQQAGVMDLLEAQLETQLQEAEQNFISELAALARVPLAESRLFPAKRGLLEKPLRTKKKKPLPRERGDLGVPNDEDLASGNHTSGSLSKRLSQQESEAGDSENSKKMLKRRSNL
;
A
#
# COMPACT_ATOMS: atom_id res chain seq x y z
N MET A 1 -9.56 29.25 74.53
CA MET A 1 -9.54 30.35 73.55
C MET A 1 -8.49 30.05 72.51
N ALA A 2 -8.86 30.13 71.23
CA ALA A 2 -8.07 30.21 69.98
C ALA A 2 -6.78 29.36 69.91
N GLY A 3 -6.63 28.38 69.02
CA GLY A 3 -7.09 28.33 67.64
C GLY A 3 -5.86 28.35 66.73
N GLY A 4 -5.57 27.22 66.06
CA GLY A 4 -4.41 27.08 65.19
C GLY A 4 -4.28 25.66 64.65
N GLY A 5 -5.29 25.21 63.91
CA GLY A 5 -5.30 23.93 63.21
C GLY A 5 -4.27 23.92 62.09
N ALA A 6 -3.26 23.06 62.22
CA ALA A 6 -2.36 22.71 61.16
C ALA A 6 -3.12 21.84 60.14
N ALA A 7 -3.45 22.43 59.00
CA ALA A 7 -3.90 21.70 57.83
C ALA A 7 -2.78 20.76 57.38
N CYS A 8 -2.97 19.46 57.63
CA CYS A 8 -2.14 18.40 57.07
C CYS A 8 -2.42 18.33 55.57
N LYS A 9 -1.63 19.07 54.78
CA LYS A 9 -1.56 18.94 53.33
C LYS A 9 -0.89 17.61 53.00
N SER A 10 -1.67 16.55 52.86
CA SER A 10 -1.25 15.35 52.12
C SER A 10 -1.69 15.51 50.66
N ASP A 11 -1.00 16.38 49.92
CA ASP A 11 -0.97 16.35 48.45
C ASP A 11 -0.22 15.06 48.03
N ALA A 12 -0.87 13.90 48.14
CA ALA A 12 -0.51 12.72 47.36
C ALA A 12 -1.27 12.78 46.03
N ARG A 13 -1.06 13.87 45.28
CA ARG A 13 -1.49 13.93 43.89
C ARG A 13 -0.64 12.92 43.13
N LEU A 14 -1.28 11.98 42.46
CA LEU A 14 -0.72 11.37 41.27
C LEU A 14 -0.39 12.53 40.32
N LEU A 15 0.87 12.97 40.31
CA LEU A 15 1.48 13.64 39.17
C LEU A 15 1.59 12.60 38.04
N LEU A 16 0.44 12.17 37.51
CA LEU A 16 0.32 11.89 36.09
C LEU A 16 0.35 13.26 35.42
N GLY A 17 1.56 13.81 35.36
CA GLY A 17 1.79 15.13 34.80
C GLY A 17 1.33 15.17 33.35
N ARG A 18 1.01 16.38 32.90
CA ARG A 18 0.82 16.78 31.51
C ARG A 18 1.90 16.27 30.53
N ASP A 19 3.02 15.76 31.06
CA ASP A 19 4.14 15.15 30.34
C ASP A 19 3.95 13.64 30.05
N ALA A 20 2.96 12.95 30.67
CA ALA A 20 2.62 11.56 30.37
C ALA A 20 1.64 11.42 29.18
N LEU A 21 1.13 12.55 28.67
CA LEU A 21 0.20 12.64 27.54
C LEU A 21 0.89 13.09 26.24
N ARG A 22 2.22 13.23 26.24
CA ARG A 22 2.99 13.50 25.02
C ARG A 22 3.73 12.24 24.57
N PRO A 23 3.46 11.68 23.37
CA PRO A 23 4.43 10.79 22.75
C PRO A 23 5.70 11.62 22.49
N ALA A 24 6.81 11.25 23.11
CA ALA A 24 8.09 11.90 22.83
C ALA A 24 8.68 11.30 21.53
N PRO A 25 8.87 12.09 20.45
CA PRO A 25 9.45 11.60 19.21
C PRO A 25 10.97 11.63 19.33
N ALA A 26 11.58 10.63 19.98
CA ALA A 26 13.03 10.64 20.17
C ALA A 26 13.68 9.26 20.32
N LEU A 27 13.39 8.29 19.43
CA LEU A 27 14.19 7.04 19.35
C LEU A 27 14.36 6.52 17.91
N LEU A 28 14.81 7.37 16.98
CA LEU A 28 15.17 6.96 15.61
C LEU A 28 16.62 6.43 15.45
N ALA A 29 17.42 6.41 16.52
CA ALA A 29 18.85 6.04 16.43
C ALA A 29 19.19 4.54 16.68
N PRO A 30 18.47 3.76 17.52
CA PRO A 30 18.87 2.36 17.75
C PRO A 30 18.34 1.36 16.70
N ALA A 31 17.26 1.67 15.99
CA ALA A 31 16.58 0.75 15.07
C ALA A 31 17.40 0.43 13.80
N VAL A 32 18.28 1.35 13.36
CA VAL A 32 19.12 1.17 12.16
C VAL A 32 20.29 0.20 12.43
N LEU A 33 20.73 0.05 13.68
CA LEU A 33 21.83 -0.85 14.04
C LEU A 33 21.36 -2.30 14.31
N LEU A 34 20.10 -2.49 14.74
CA LEU A 34 19.50 -3.82 14.92
C LEU A 34 19.12 -4.48 13.58
N GLY A 35 18.71 -3.70 12.57
CA GLY A 35 18.48 -4.19 11.21
C GLY A 35 19.73 -4.72 10.51
N ALA A 36 20.91 -4.16 10.81
CA ALA A 36 22.19 -4.61 10.25
C ALA A 36 22.74 -5.89 10.92
N ALA A 37 22.43 -6.12 12.20
CA ALA A 37 22.89 -7.29 12.94
C ALA A 37 22.05 -8.55 12.65
N LEU A 38 20.74 -8.41 12.45
CA LEU A 38 19.84 -9.54 12.15
C LEU A 38 19.97 -10.04 10.70
N GLY A 39 20.35 -9.18 9.76
CA GLY A 39 20.68 -9.58 8.38
C GLY A 39 21.92 -10.47 8.26
N LEU A 40 22.85 -10.42 9.22
CA LEU A 40 24.06 -11.25 9.23
C LEU A 40 23.86 -12.60 9.95
N GLY A 41 22.91 -12.68 10.90
CA GLY A 41 22.64 -13.92 11.66
C GLY A 41 21.92 -15.00 10.85
N ILE A 42 20.98 -14.60 9.98
CA ILE A 42 20.13 -15.55 9.23
C ILE A 42 20.85 -16.13 8.00
N GLY A 43 21.80 -15.38 7.42
CA GLY A 43 22.66 -15.87 6.33
C GLY A 43 23.60 -17.02 6.72
N LEU A 44 23.99 -17.12 8.00
CA LEU A 44 24.88 -18.19 8.48
C LEU A 44 24.13 -19.49 8.84
N TRP A 45 22.82 -19.41 9.13
CA TRP A 45 22.04 -20.57 9.54
C TRP A 45 21.52 -21.40 8.35
N LEU A 46 21.23 -20.73 7.22
CA LEU A 46 20.86 -21.39 5.96
C LEU A 46 22.04 -21.98 5.18
N GLY A 47 23.28 -21.55 5.45
CA GLY A 47 24.49 -22.07 4.80
C GLY A 47 25.02 -23.40 5.38
N CYS A 48 24.67 -23.75 6.62
CA CYS A 48 25.29 -24.86 7.34
C CYS A 48 24.59 -26.23 7.17
N ARG A 49 23.57 -26.36 6.31
CA ARG A 49 22.89 -27.65 6.05
C ARG A 49 23.07 -28.24 4.65
N ALA A 50 23.84 -27.60 3.76
CA ALA A 50 24.21 -28.14 2.46
C ALA A 50 25.66 -28.63 2.45
N GLY A 51 25.96 -29.68 3.22
CA GLY A 51 27.35 -30.12 3.42
C GLY A 51 27.50 -31.55 3.90
N ARG A 52 26.89 -32.52 3.22
CA ARG A 52 27.36 -33.92 3.20
C ARG A 52 26.64 -34.72 2.10
N ARG A 53 27.34 -35.01 1.01
CA ARG A 53 27.25 -36.30 0.30
C ARG A 53 28.45 -36.47 -0.64
N SER A 54 29.21 -37.53 -0.37
CA SER A 54 30.24 -38.07 -1.27
C SER A 54 29.57 -38.91 -2.39
N PRO A 55 30.25 -39.16 -3.53
CA PRO A 55 29.60 -39.51 -4.79
C PRO A 55 29.57 -41.03 -5.04
N ARG A 56 28.55 -41.51 -5.77
CA ARG A 56 28.65 -42.67 -6.67
C ARG A 56 27.78 -42.47 -7.91
N HIS A 57 28.42 -42.64 -9.06
CA HIS A 57 27.85 -42.69 -10.40
C HIS A 57 26.79 -43.79 -10.56
N GLN A 58 25.71 -43.51 -11.27
CA GLN A 58 25.16 -44.44 -12.26
C GLN A 58 24.31 -43.69 -13.29
N GLU A 59 24.65 -43.87 -14.57
CA GLU A 59 23.94 -43.37 -15.75
C GLU A 59 22.50 -43.92 -15.81
N CYS A 60 21.54 -43.10 -16.26
CA CYS A 60 20.39 -43.59 -17.01
C CYS A 60 19.75 -42.45 -17.83
N GLU A 61 19.41 -42.78 -19.07
CA GLU A 61 18.96 -41.93 -20.16
C GLU A 61 17.63 -41.17 -19.91
N ALA A 62 17.43 -40.08 -20.65
CA ALA A 62 16.15 -39.41 -20.79
C ALA A 62 15.22 -40.15 -21.77
N PRO A 63 13.88 -40.02 -21.61
CA PRO A 63 13.02 -40.05 -22.78
C PRO A 63 12.11 -38.83 -22.88
N SER A 64 12.20 -38.23 -24.06
CA SER A 64 11.25 -37.35 -24.73
C SER A 64 9.90 -38.02 -25.03
N ASN A 65 8.86 -37.18 -25.12
CA ASN A 65 7.50 -37.40 -25.67
C ASN A 65 6.46 -38.17 -24.82
N SER A 66 5.42 -37.46 -24.36
CA SER A 66 4.04 -37.92 -24.61
C SER A 66 3.04 -36.74 -24.61
N ASN A 67 2.55 -36.40 -25.81
CA ASN A 67 1.42 -35.48 -26.05
C ASN A 67 0.05 -36.16 -25.83
N ILE A 68 -0.01 -37.24 -25.05
CA ILE A 68 -1.22 -38.07 -24.88
C ILE A 68 -1.94 -37.71 -23.57
N THR A 69 -1.23 -37.26 -22.54
CA THR A 69 -1.79 -36.80 -21.27
C THR A 69 -2.49 -35.45 -21.35
N ALA A 70 -2.11 -34.60 -22.32
CA ALA A 70 -2.75 -33.31 -22.57
C ALA A 70 -4.14 -33.42 -23.23
N PHE A 71 -4.47 -34.56 -23.88
CA PHE A 71 -5.78 -34.78 -24.51
C PHE A 71 -6.82 -35.35 -23.52
N ALA A 72 -6.39 -36.08 -22.49
CA ALA A 72 -7.29 -36.70 -21.51
C ALA A 72 -7.91 -35.72 -20.49
N LEU A 73 -7.34 -34.52 -20.31
CA LEU A 73 -7.82 -33.53 -19.34
C LEU A 73 -8.95 -32.61 -19.87
N LYS A 74 -9.39 -32.77 -21.13
CA LYS A 74 -10.46 -31.95 -21.75
C LYS A 74 -11.78 -32.68 -22.03
N ALA A 75 -11.91 -33.96 -21.68
CA ALA A 75 -13.15 -34.70 -21.91
C ALA A 75 -14.10 -34.63 -20.68
N LYS A 76 -15.18 -33.85 -20.81
CA LYS A 76 -16.26 -33.75 -19.82
C LYS A 76 -17.22 -34.94 -20.00
N VAL A 77 -17.03 -36.01 -19.23
CA VAL A 77 -17.94 -37.17 -19.22
C VAL A 77 -18.97 -36.99 -18.09
N ILE A 78 -20.23 -36.80 -18.47
CA ILE A 78 -21.39 -36.75 -17.57
C ILE A 78 -21.90 -38.17 -17.39
N TYR A 79 -21.96 -38.67 -16.16
CA TYR A 79 -22.67 -39.91 -15.83
C TYR A 79 -24.09 -39.60 -15.30
N PRO A 80 -25.15 -40.22 -15.83
CA PRO A 80 -26.50 -40.12 -15.28
C PRO A 80 -26.66 -41.13 -14.14
N ILE A 81 -26.88 -40.65 -12.91
CA ILE A 81 -27.20 -41.52 -11.77
C ILE A 81 -28.70 -41.85 -11.84
N ASN A 82 -29.03 -43.03 -12.36
CA ASN A 82 -30.34 -43.64 -12.26
C ASN A 82 -30.36 -44.68 -11.13
N GLN A 83 -31.31 -44.44 -10.22
CA GLN A 83 -32.00 -45.26 -9.23
C GLN A 83 -31.80 -46.79 -9.19
N LYS A 84 -32.00 -47.31 -7.95
CA LYS A 84 -32.20 -48.70 -7.48
C LYS A 84 -30.86 -49.36 -7.12
N PHE A 85 -30.50 -49.60 -5.85
CA PHE A 85 -31.20 -50.34 -4.80
C PHE A 85 -30.76 -49.89 -3.39
N ARG A 86 -31.72 -49.66 -2.49
CA ARG A 86 -31.64 -50.13 -1.07
C ARG A 86 -32.56 -51.36 -0.97
N PRO A 87 -32.30 -52.34 -0.08
CA PRO A 87 -33.04 -52.32 1.19
C PRO A 87 -32.31 -52.86 2.45
N LEU A 88 -32.62 -52.18 3.58
CA LEU A 88 -32.87 -52.68 4.96
C LEU A 88 -31.66 -53.22 5.76
N ALA A 89 -31.45 -52.95 7.06
CA ALA A 89 -32.30 -52.46 8.16
C ALA A 89 -31.35 -51.77 9.21
N ASP A 90 -31.73 -51.12 10.31
CA ASP A 90 -33.00 -50.90 11.01
C ASP A 90 -32.79 -49.75 12.02
N GLY A 91 -33.89 -49.15 12.49
CA GLY A 91 -34.02 -48.72 13.88
C GLY A 91 -33.42 -47.38 14.32
N SER A 92 -34.19 -46.30 14.14
CA SER A 92 -34.88 -45.60 15.23
C SER A 92 -34.96 -44.08 15.00
N SER A 93 -36.08 -43.68 14.43
CA SER A 93 -36.64 -42.34 14.54
C SER A 93 -37.51 -42.29 15.79
N ASN A 94 -37.39 -41.22 16.57
CA ASN A 94 -38.57 -40.49 16.99
C ASN A 94 -38.29 -38.98 17.03
N PRO A 95 -39.13 -38.17 16.35
CA PRO A 95 -39.16 -36.73 16.46
C PRO A 95 -40.11 -36.32 17.58
N SER A 96 -39.82 -35.21 18.27
CA SER A 96 -40.86 -34.44 18.97
C SER A 96 -40.72 -32.98 18.59
N LEU A 97 -41.59 -32.59 17.66
CA LEU A 97 -41.99 -31.20 17.45
C LEU A 97 -42.92 -30.81 18.59
N HIS A 98 -42.59 -29.72 19.28
CA HIS A 98 -43.60 -28.77 19.73
C HIS A 98 -43.11 -27.36 19.42
N GLU A 99 -43.84 -26.70 18.53
CA GLU A 99 -43.78 -25.27 18.28
C GLU A 99 -44.26 -24.47 19.50
N ASN A 100 -43.80 -23.21 19.54
CA ASN A 100 -44.28 -22.06 20.33
C ASN A 100 -43.61 -21.84 21.69
N LEU A 101 -42.54 -21.03 21.74
CA LEU A 101 -42.64 -19.57 21.95
C LEU A 101 -41.24 -18.97 21.89
N LYS A 102 -41.05 -17.97 21.02
CA LYS A 102 -39.90 -17.07 21.10
C LYS A 102 -39.97 -16.34 22.45
N GLN A 103 -39.03 -16.61 23.34
CA GLN A 103 -38.70 -15.69 24.43
C GLN A 103 -37.29 -15.19 24.15
N ALA A 104 -37.22 -13.92 23.72
CA ALA A 104 -35.98 -13.20 23.57
C ALA A 104 -35.27 -13.15 24.92
N VAL A 105 -34.04 -13.65 24.98
CA VAL A 105 -33.14 -13.36 26.09
C VAL A 105 -32.62 -11.94 25.87
N LEU A 106 -33.11 -11.01 26.71
CA LEU A 106 -32.63 -9.62 26.77
C LEU A 106 -31.21 -9.56 27.34
N PRO A 107 -30.35 -8.63 26.90
CA PRO A 107 -28.93 -8.58 27.25
C PRO A 107 -28.65 -7.82 28.57
N HIS A 108 -29.51 -7.96 29.59
CA HIS A 108 -29.26 -7.43 30.93
C HIS A 108 -29.88 -8.35 31.99
N GLN A 109 -29.15 -9.39 32.39
CA GLN A 109 -29.35 -10.03 33.68
C GLN A 109 -27.99 -10.28 34.33
N PRO A 110 -27.77 -9.83 35.58
CA PRO A 110 -26.49 -9.98 36.25
C PRO A 110 -26.28 -11.46 36.59
N VAL A 111 -25.28 -12.09 35.98
CA VAL A 111 -24.71 -13.32 36.54
C VAL A 111 -23.89 -12.87 37.75
N GLU A 112 -24.44 -13.09 38.95
CA GLU A 112 -23.73 -12.97 40.21
C GLU A 112 -22.53 -13.94 40.20
N ALA A 113 -21.37 -13.45 39.77
CA ALA A 113 -20.10 -14.07 40.09
C ALA A 113 -19.77 -13.70 41.55
N SER A 114 -20.18 -14.56 42.48
CA SER A 114 -19.59 -14.56 43.83
C SER A 114 -18.16 -15.14 43.75
N PRO A 115 -17.14 -14.45 44.28
CA PRO A 115 -15.79 -14.98 44.39
C PRO A 115 -15.55 -15.50 45.82
N SER A 116 -15.36 -16.81 46.00
CA SER A 116 -14.75 -17.33 47.24
C SER A 116 -14.39 -18.81 47.17
N SER A 117 -13.08 -19.07 47.26
CA SER A 117 -12.44 -20.07 48.13
C SER A 117 -13.11 -21.44 48.32
N SER A 118 -12.48 -22.50 47.78
CA SER A 118 -12.15 -23.72 48.52
C SER A 118 -11.24 -24.61 47.66
N LEU A 119 -9.93 -24.57 47.91
CA LEU A 119 -9.02 -25.65 47.52
C LEU A 119 -8.56 -26.33 48.82
N GLY A 120 -9.33 -27.32 49.22
CA GLY A 120 -8.99 -28.19 50.34
C GLY A 120 -9.65 -29.55 50.14
N SER A 121 -8.89 -30.50 49.60
CA SER A 121 -8.73 -31.88 50.11
C SER A 121 -8.14 -32.79 49.05
N LEU A 122 -6.86 -33.14 49.24
CA LEU A 122 -6.26 -34.36 48.72
C LEU A 122 -6.66 -35.52 49.64
N SER A 123 -7.26 -36.58 49.10
CA SER A 123 -7.17 -37.91 49.69
C SER A 123 -7.31 -38.99 48.61
N GLN A 124 -6.28 -39.83 48.53
CA GLN A 124 -6.22 -41.09 47.79
C GLN A 124 -7.24 -42.10 48.33
N GLY A 125 -7.76 -42.97 47.47
CA GLY A 125 -8.30 -44.27 47.92
C GLY A 125 -9.40 -44.87 47.07
N GLU A 126 -8.97 -45.76 46.17
CA GLU A 126 -9.64 -47.00 45.76
C GLU A 126 -10.75 -47.02 44.69
N LYS A 127 -10.51 -47.99 43.79
CA LYS A 127 -11.27 -48.53 42.67
C LYS A 127 -12.77 -48.70 42.95
N ASP A 128 -13.58 -48.40 41.94
CA ASP A 128 -14.39 -49.44 41.30
C ASP A 128 -14.92 -48.99 39.93
N ASP A 129 -14.88 -49.95 38.99
CA ASP A 129 -15.25 -49.85 37.59
C ASP A 129 -16.76 -49.63 37.41
N CYS A 130 -17.15 -48.52 36.79
CA CYS A 130 -18.41 -48.44 36.05
C CYS A 130 -18.28 -47.40 34.92
N SER A 131 -18.34 -47.92 33.70
CA SER A 131 -18.39 -47.18 32.44
C SER A 131 -19.30 -45.96 32.51
N SER A 132 -18.71 -44.78 32.47
CA SER A 132 -19.38 -43.53 32.14
C SER A 132 -18.42 -42.71 31.29
N SER A 133 -18.65 -42.79 29.99
CA SER A 133 -18.02 -41.97 28.96
C SER A 133 -18.34 -40.50 29.20
N SER A 134 -17.57 -39.86 30.08
CA SER A 134 -17.45 -38.40 30.11
C SER A 134 -16.28 -38.03 29.21
N SER A 135 -16.55 -37.88 27.92
CA SER A 135 -15.65 -37.11 27.07
C SER A 135 -15.66 -35.69 27.61
N VAL A 136 -14.58 -35.34 28.30
CA VAL A 136 -14.14 -33.97 28.50
C VAL A 136 -13.99 -33.38 27.10
N HIS A 137 -15.07 -32.78 26.59
CA HIS A 137 -14.98 -31.86 25.47
C HIS A 137 -14.23 -30.65 25.99
N SER A 138 -12.93 -30.66 25.72
CA SER A 138 -12.11 -29.52 25.35
C SER A 138 -12.84 -28.18 25.43
N ALA A 139 -12.38 -27.32 26.34
CA ALA A 139 -12.63 -25.87 26.35
C ALA A 139 -11.93 -25.14 25.18
N THR A 140 -11.80 -25.80 24.03
CA THR A 140 -11.15 -25.34 22.79
C THR A 140 -12.09 -25.60 21.62
N SER A 141 -13.26 -24.98 21.64
CA SER A 141 -14.06 -24.83 20.43
C SER A 141 -13.81 -23.42 19.89
N ASP A 142 -13.09 -23.30 18.78
CA ASP A 142 -12.93 -22.04 18.02
C ASP A 142 -14.27 -21.33 17.79
N ASP A 143 -15.37 -22.09 17.74
CA ASP A 143 -16.76 -21.61 17.64
C ASP A 143 -17.21 -20.64 18.75
N ARG A 144 -16.64 -20.73 19.96
CA ARG A 144 -17.00 -19.82 21.07
C ARG A 144 -16.31 -18.46 20.99
N PHE A 145 -15.16 -18.36 20.32
CA PHE A 145 -14.44 -17.10 20.14
C PHE A 145 -15.00 -16.29 18.97
N LEU A 146 -15.40 -16.96 17.89
CA LEU A 146 -16.02 -16.33 16.72
C LEU A 146 -17.41 -15.76 17.04
N SER A 147 -18.10 -16.32 18.03
CA SER A 147 -19.40 -15.84 18.54
C SER A 147 -19.30 -14.72 19.59
N ARG A 148 -18.09 -14.29 19.97
CA ARG A 148 -17.88 -13.18 20.92
C ARG A 148 -18.40 -11.88 20.35
N THR A 149 -19.27 -11.20 21.10
CA THR A 149 -19.87 -9.91 20.75
C THR A 149 -19.17 -8.77 21.48
N PHE A 150 -18.96 -7.66 20.79
CA PHE A 150 -18.41 -6.43 21.36
C PHE A 150 -19.14 -5.21 20.83
N LEU A 151 -18.97 -4.06 21.51
CA LEU A 151 -19.67 -2.82 21.15
C LEU A 151 -19.21 -2.33 19.77
N ARG A 152 -20.17 -2.03 18.90
CA ARG A 152 -19.89 -1.37 17.62
C ARG A 152 -19.65 0.11 17.88
N VAL A 153 -18.40 0.55 17.72
CA VAL A 153 -18.01 1.96 17.86
C VAL A 153 -17.68 2.57 16.51
N ASN A 154 -18.01 3.84 16.33
CA ASN A 154 -17.71 4.63 15.14
C ASN A 154 -16.55 5.59 15.33
N ALA A 155 -16.27 5.99 16.56
CA ALA A 155 -15.17 6.88 16.89
C ALA A 155 -14.57 6.54 18.27
N PHE A 156 -13.31 6.91 18.47
CA PHE A 156 -12.59 6.61 19.70
C PHE A 156 -13.23 7.20 20.97
N PRO A 157 -13.79 8.42 20.99
CA PRO A 157 -14.44 8.95 22.19
C PRO A 157 -15.54 8.03 22.76
N GLU A 158 -16.25 7.28 21.92
CA GLU A 158 -17.29 6.33 22.35
C GLU A 158 -16.71 5.19 23.21
N VAL A 159 -15.45 4.80 22.98
CA VAL A 159 -14.75 3.78 23.76
C VAL A 159 -14.47 4.27 25.19
N LEU A 160 -14.18 5.57 25.37
CA LEU A 160 -13.81 6.15 26.67
C LEU A 160 -14.97 6.11 27.69
N ALA A 161 -16.21 6.23 27.22
CA ALA A 161 -17.41 6.22 28.07
C ALA A 161 -18.02 4.81 28.24
N CYS A 162 -17.41 3.78 27.66
CA CYS A 162 -17.95 2.44 27.67
C CYS A 162 -17.65 1.68 28.99
N GLU A 163 -18.54 0.76 29.35
CA GLU A 163 -18.32 -0.23 30.43
C GLU A 163 -17.95 -1.62 29.88
N SER A 164 -17.84 -1.77 28.56
CA SER A 164 -17.57 -3.09 27.96
C SER A 164 -16.21 -3.62 28.39
N VAL A 165 -16.16 -4.92 28.65
CA VAL A 165 -14.91 -5.64 28.94
C VAL A 165 -14.02 -5.66 27.68
N ASP A 166 -14.56 -5.42 26.49
CA ASP A 166 -13.90 -5.69 25.20
C ASP A 166 -13.41 -4.42 24.48
N ILE A 167 -12.81 -3.52 25.25
CA ILE A 167 -12.17 -2.28 24.76
C ILE A 167 -11.15 -2.56 23.65
N ASP A 168 -10.33 -3.59 23.80
CA ASP A 168 -9.32 -3.97 22.80
C ASP A 168 -9.95 -4.28 21.43
N LEU A 169 -11.06 -5.02 21.42
CA LEU A 169 -11.78 -5.35 20.18
C LEU A 169 -12.39 -4.10 19.54
N CYS A 170 -12.89 -3.17 20.35
CA CYS A 170 -13.39 -1.88 19.86
C CYS A 170 -12.26 -1.07 19.20
N ILE A 171 -11.08 -1.02 19.82
CA ILE A 171 -9.91 -0.30 19.29
C ILE A 171 -9.41 -0.92 17.98
N TYR A 172 -9.29 -2.25 17.91
CA TYR A 172 -8.92 -2.93 16.66
C TYR A 172 -9.99 -2.76 15.57
N SER A 173 -11.27 -2.68 15.92
CA SER A 173 -12.32 -2.36 14.95
C SER A 173 -12.20 -0.95 14.37
N LEU A 174 -11.75 0.03 15.17
CA LEU A 174 -11.44 1.38 14.70
C LEU A 174 -10.20 1.36 13.80
N HIS A 175 -9.18 0.55 14.12
CA HIS A 175 -8.01 0.42 13.24
C HIS A 175 -8.38 -0.13 11.85
N LEU A 176 -9.22 -1.16 11.77
CA LEU A 176 -9.74 -1.65 10.48
C LEU A 176 -10.48 -0.56 9.70
N LYS A 177 -11.28 0.25 10.39
CA LYS A 177 -11.92 1.43 9.77
C LYS A 177 -10.89 2.44 9.29
N ASP A 178 -9.84 2.74 10.04
CA ASP A 178 -8.79 3.67 9.62
C ASP A 178 -8.09 3.17 8.34
N LEU A 179 -7.81 1.86 8.24
CA LEU A 179 -7.24 1.26 7.02
C LEU A 179 -8.20 1.41 5.82
N LEU A 180 -9.52 1.25 6.02
CA LEU A 180 -10.52 1.44 4.97
C LEU A 180 -10.62 2.92 4.52
N HIS A 181 -10.55 3.87 5.46
CA HIS A 181 -10.52 5.30 5.14
C HIS A 181 -9.24 5.67 4.39
N LEU A 182 -8.10 5.12 4.79
CA LEU A 182 -6.82 5.29 4.09
C LEU A 182 -6.92 4.78 2.65
N ASP A 183 -7.47 3.58 2.43
CA ASP A 183 -7.71 3.06 1.08
C ASP A 183 -8.55 4.02 0.24
N THR A 184 -9.68 4.46 0.79
CA THR A 184 -10.62 5.35 0.11
C THR A 184 -9.95 6.66 -0.29
N ALA A 185 -9.17 7.27 0.60
CA ALA A 185 -8.41 8.48 0.31
C ALA A 185 -7.39 8.26 -0.82
N LEU A 186 -6.58 7.19 -0.74
CA LEU A 186 -5.57 6.91 -1.76
C LEU A 186 -6.17 6.55 -3.12
N ARG A 187 -7.36 5.94 -3.16
CA ARG A 187 -8.09 5.68 -4.42
C ARG A 187 -8.63 6.97 -5.03
N GLN A 188 -9.23 7.85 -4.23
CA GLN A 188 -9.68 9.17 -4.71
C GLN A 188 -8.51 10.01 -5.25
N GLU A 189 -7.37 9.97 -4.56
CA GLU A 189 -6.17 10.66 -5.01
C GLU A 189 -5.58 10.05 -6.28
N LYS A 190 -5.58 8.71 -6.40
CA LYS A 190 -5.23 8.03 -7.64
C LYS A 190 -6.09 8.51 -8.81
N HIS A 191 -7.41 8.63 -8.61
CA HIS A 191 -8.30 9.16 -9.65
C HIS A 191 -7.95 10.60 -10.01
N MET A 192 -7.69 11.46 -9.02
CA MET A 192 -7.29 12.85 -9.25
C MET A 192 -5.95 12.95 -10.00
N MET A 193 -4.94 12.20 -9.57
CA MET A 193 -3.64 12.13 -10.23
C MET A 193 -3.77 11.62 -11.67
N PHE A 194 -4.57 10.57 -11.89
CA PHE A 194 -4.84 10.04 -13.22
C PHE A 194 -5.43 11.10 -14.15
N ILE A 195 -6.44 11.86 -13.70
CA ILE A 195 -7.05 12.93 -14.51
C ILE A 195 -6.04 14.01 -14.86
N GLN A 196 -5.20 14.45 -13.90
CA GLN A 196 -4.18 15.45 -14.18
C GLN A 196 -3.08 14.92 -15.11
N ILE A 197 -2.63 13.68 -14.93
CA ILE A 197 -1.67 13.02 -15.83
C ILE A 197 -2.23 12.93 -17.24
N PHE A 198 -3.48 12.48 -17.37
CA PHE A 198 -4.14 12.32 -18.65
C PHE A 198 -4.33 13.67 -19.36
N LYS A 199 -4.70 14.72 -18.62
CA LYS A 199 -4.76 16.10 -19.13
C LYS A 199 -3.40 16.56 -19.68
N MET A 200 -2.30 16.34 -18.95
CA MET A 200 -0.95 16.67 -19.44
C MET A 200 -0.60 15.87 -20.70
N CYS A 201 -0.89 14.56 -20.72
CA CYS A 201 -0.64 13.72 -21.89
C CYS A 201 -1.44 14.16 -23.14
N LEU A 202 -2.66 14.67 -22.97
CA LEU A 202 -3.47 15.22 -24.06
C LEU A 202 -2.91 16.55 -24.57
N LEU A 203 -2.36 17.39 -23.69
CA LEU A 203 -1.74 18.67 -24.06
C LEU A 203 -0.41 18.51 -24.81
N ASP A 204 0.29 17.39 -24.59
CA ASP A 204 1.50 17.03 -25.34
C ASP A 204 1.20 16.69 -26.83
N LEU A 205 -0.08 16.57 -27.22
CA LEU A 205 -0.49 16.37 -28.62
C LEU A 205 -0.51 17.71 -29.40
N PRO A 206 -0.09 17.72 -30.69
CA PRO A 206 -0.06 18.94 -31.50
C PRO A 206 -1.48 19.48 -31.77
N LYS A 207 -1.78 20.67 -31.27
CA LYS A 207 -3.09 21.34 -31.36
C LYS A 207 -3.50 21.75 -32.78
N LYS A 208 -4.73 21.44 -33.19
CA LYS A 208 -5.50 22.18 -34.21
C LYS A 208 -6.49 23.12 -33.52
N LYS A 209 -6.92 24.19 -34.21
CA LYS A 209 -7.78 25.28 -33.69
C LYS A 209 -9.16 24.84 -33.12
N SER A 210 -9.55 23.58 -33.31
CA SER A 210 -10.83 22.98 -32.88
C SER A 210 -10.68 21.90 -31.78
N ASP A 211 -9.47 21.66 -31.27
CA ASP A 211 -9.19 20.47 -30.45
C ASP A 211 -9.46 20.68 -28.95
N ASP A 212 -9.55 21.92 -28.45
CA ASP A 212 -9.71 22.19 -27.02
C ASP A 212 -11.09 21.75 -26.48
N GLU A 213 -12.19 21.94 -27.22
CA GLU A 213 -13.53 21.42 -26.85
C GLU A 213 -13.57 19.88 -26.82
N LEU A 214 -12.83 19.26 -27.75
CA LEU A 214 -12.75 17.82 -27.89
C LEU A 214 -11.95 17.19 -26.75
N TYR A 215 -10.84 17.81 -26.33
CA TYR A 215 -10.07 17.39 -25.16
C TYR A 215 -10.88 17.54 -23.87
N GLN A 216 -11.64 18.63 -23.71
CA GLN A 216 -12.52 18.80 -22.55
C GLN A 216 -13.59 17.71 -22.51
N LYS A 217 -14.19 17.35 -23.66
CA LYS A 217 -15.18 16.27 -23.73
C LYS A 217 -14.58 14.88 -23.41
N ILE A 218 -13.33 14.64 -23.77
CA ILE A 218 -12.61 13.41 -23.43
C ILE A 218 -12.36 13.34 -21.92
N LEU A 219 -11.86 14.44 -21.34
CA LEU A 219 -11.57 14.54 -19.90
C LEU A 219 -12.84 14.39 -19.06
N SER A 220 -13.90 15.12 -19.40
CA SER A 220 -15.18 15.06 -18.67
C SER A 220 -15.79 13.66 -18.69
N LYS A 221 -15.61 12.91 -19.79
CA LYS A 221 -16.06 11.52 -19.84
C LYS A 221 -15.26 10.64 -18.88
N GLN A 222 -13.93 10.77 -18.86
CA GLN A 222 -13.10 9.99 -17.95
C GLN A 222 -13.38 10.33 -16.48
N GLU A 223 -13.62 11.60 -16.16
CA GLU A 223 -14.04 12.03 -14.82
C GLU A 223 -15.36 11.36 -14.42
N ASN A 224 -16.37 11.40 -15.29
CA ASN A 224 -17.67 10.75 -15.03
C ASN A 224 -17.54 9.22 -14.88
N ASP A 225 -16.79 8.57 -15.77
CA ASP A 225 -16.58 7.11 -15.73
C ASP A 225 -15.91 6.69 -14.39
N LEU A 226 -14.96 7.49 -13.87
CA LEU A 226 -14.34 7.26 -12.55
C LEU A 226 -15.27 7.53 -11.38
N GLU A 227 -16.11 8.57 -11.48
CA GLU A 227 -17.11 8.88 -10.46
C GLU A 227 -18.16 7.77 -10.37
N ASP A 228 -18.61 7.23 -11.49
CA ASP A 228 -19.54 6.10 -11.56
C ASP A 228 -18.90 4.82 -10.99
N LEU A 229 -17.61 4.59 -11.26
CA LEU A 229 -16.86 3.48 -10.68
C LEU A 229 -16.78 3.58 -9.15
N GLU A 230 -16.52 4.78 -8.62
CA GLU A 230 -16.47 5.06 -7.18
C GLU A 230 -17.84 4.89 -6.51
N LYS A 231 -18.89 5.47 -7.10
CA LYS A 231 -20.27 5.33 -6.63
C LYS A 231 -20.72 3.87 -6.63
N GLY A 232 -20.38 3.12 -7.68
CA GLY A 232 -20.67 1.70 -7.78
C GLY A 232 -20.02 0.88 -6.66
N LEU A 233 -18.79 1.22 -6.27
CA LEU A 233 -18.14 0.60 -5.12
C LEU A 233 -18.80 1.01 -3.80
N GLN A 234 -19.05 2.29 -3.56
CA GLN A 234 -19.70 2.76 -2.33
C GLN A 234 -21.06 2.07 -2.10
N VAL A 235 -21.88 1.92 -3.14
CA VAL A 235 -23.16 1.20 -3.05
C VAL A 235 -22.95 -0.26 -2.63
N LYS A 236 -21.96 -0.95 -3.19
CA LYS A 236 -21.63 -2.34 -2.81
C LYS A 236 -21.17 -2.43 -1.36
N LEU A 237 -20.30 -1.51 -0.92
CA LEU A 237 -19.79 -1.46 0.45
C LEU A 237 -20.92 -1.18 1.45
N SER A 238 -21.83 -0.24 1.16
CA SER A 238 -23.00 0.05 2.00
C SER A 238 -23.99 -1.11 2.06
N ASN A 239 -24.20 -1.83 0.96
CA ASN A 239 -25.05 -3.04 0.96
C ASN A 239 -24.48 -4.15 1.84
N THR A 240 -23.15 -4.29 1.87
CA THR A 240 -22.45 -5.20 2.79
C THR A 240 -22.65 -4.78 4.26
N GLU A 241 -22.62 -3.48 4.56
CA GLU A 241 -22.91 -2.98 5.92
C GLU A 241 -24.35 -3.25 6.37
N MET A 242 -25.31 -3.16 5.45
CA MET A 242 -26.73 -3.42 5.71
C MET A 242 -27.10 -4.91 5.76
N SER A 243 -26.20 -5.81 5.31
CA SER A 243 -26.45 -7.27 5.26
C SER A 243 -26.04 -8.02 6.52
N GLY A 244 -25.35 -7.37 7.48
CA GLY A 244 -25.19 -7.85 8.85
C GLY A 244 -26.45 -7.54 9.66
N ALA A 245 -26.74 -8.28 10.74
CA ALA A 245 -27.90 -8.05 11.60
C ALA A 245 -28.06 -6.55 11.94
N GLY A 246 -29.02 -5.91 11.26
CA GLY A 246 -29.23 -4.47 11.30
C GLY A 246 -29.56 -4.01 12.72
N ASP A 247 -29.08 -2.80 13.04
CA ASP A 247 -29.38 -2.05 14.27
C ASP A 247 -28.93 -2.67 15.62
N SER A 248 -28.14 -3.75 15.60
CA SER A 248 -27.50 -4.24 16.82
C SER A 248 -26.36 -3.30 17.25
N GLU A 249 -26.44 -2.79 18.49
CA GLU A 249 -25.35 -2.08 19.17
C GLU A 249 -24.06 -2.92 19.26
N TYR A 250 -24.19 -4.24 19.14
CA TYR A 250 -23.08 -5.19 19.21
C TYR A 250 -22.78 -5.86 17.87
N ILE A 251 -21.51 -6.19 17.63
CA ILE A 251 -21.01 -6.93 16.46
C ILE A 251 -20.20 -8.15 16.91
N THR A 252 -20.26 -9.25 16.15
CA THR A 252 -19.43 -10.44 16.42
C THR A 252 -18.09 -10.37 15.68
N LEU A 253 -17.08 -11.06 16.21
CA LEU A 253 -15.79 -11.20 15.51
C LEU A 253 -15.95 -11.89 14.15
N ALA A 254 -16.82 -12.90 14.04
CA ALA A 254 -17.10 -13.58 12.77
C ALA A 254 -17.70 -12.63 11.72
N ASP A 255 -18.63 -11.76 12.12
CA ASP A 255 -19.23 -10.77 11.22
C ASP A 255 -18.17 -9.78 10.73
N MET A 256 -17.25 -9.36 11.60
CA MET A 256 -16.14 -8.49 11.21
C MET A 256 -15.20 -9.16 10.20
N GLU A 257 -14.80 -10.42 10.44
CA GLU A 257 -13.94 -11.16 9.51
C GLU A 257 -14.59 -11.40 8.14
N LYS A 258 -15.91 -11.61 8.14
CA LYS A 258 -16.71 -11.74 6.92
C LYS A 258 -16.77 -10.39 6.19
N LYS A 259 -17.05 -9.30 6.90
CA LYS A 259 -17.07 -7.94 6.36
C LYS A 259 -15.72 -7.58 5.70
N GLU A 260 -14.61 -7.84 6.39
CA GLU A 260 -13.26 -7.63 5.85
C GLU A 260 -12.92 -8.53 4.64
N ARG A 261 -13.51 -9.73 4.55
CA ARG A 261 -13.39 -10.58 3.35
C ARG A 261 -14.08 -9.95 2.16
N GLU A 262 -15.36 -9.62 2.32
CA GLU A 262 -16.21 -9.06 1.26
C GLU A 262 -15.65 -7.72 0.78
N TYR A 263 -15.09 -6.92 1.68
CA TYR A 263 -14.38 -5.70 1.32
C TYR A 263 -13.13 -5.96 0.47
N SER A 264 -12.28 -6.93 0.82
CA SER A 264 -11.12 -7.30 0.00
C SER A 264 -11.53 -7.68 -1.42
N GLU A 265 -12.57 -8.52 -1.55
CA GLU A 265 -13.11 -8.97 -2.85
C GLU A 265 -13.63 -7.78 -3.68
N GLN A 266 -14.46 -6.91 -3.10
CA GLN A 266 -14.99 -5.73 -3.80
C GLN A 266 -13.91 -4.75 -4.24
N LEU A 267 -12.83 -4.63 -3.46
CA LEU A 267 -11.70 -3.75 -3.79
C LEU A 267 -10.81 -4.34 -4.90
N ILE A 268 -10.65 -5.66 -4.98
CA ILE A 268 -9.99 -6.34 -6.10
C ILE A 268 -10.79 -6.11 -7.39
N ASP A 269 -12.12 -6.29 -7.35
CA ASP A 269 -13.01 -6.02 -8.49
C ASP A 269 -12.91 -4.56 -8.96
N ASN A 270 -12.90 -3.60 -8.02
CA ASN A 270 -12.76 -2.18 -8.33
C ASN A 270 -11.42 -1.85 -8.98
N MET A 271 -10.33 -2.45 -8.48
CA MET A 271 -9.00 -2.32 -9.05
C MET A 271 -8.96 -2.85 -10.50
N GLU A 272 -9.53 -4.04 -10.75
CA GLU A 272 -9.60 -4.62 -12.10
C GLU A 272 -10.45 -3.76 -13.05
N ALA A 273 -11.57 -3.20 -12.56
CA ALA A 273 -12.41 -2.29 -13.33
C ALA A 273 -11.67 -1.00 -13.72
N PHE A 274 -10.87 -0.42 -12.80
CA PHE A 274 -10.01 0.71 -13.11
C PHE A 274 -8.96 0.36 -14.17
N TRP A 275 -8.33 -0.82 -14.10
CA TRP A 275 -7.38 -1.29 -15.11
C TRP A 275 -8.02 -1.40 -16.50
N LYS A 276 -9.24 -1.98 -16.56
CA LYS A 276 -10.03 -2.07 -17.80
C LYS A 276 -10.36 -0.68 -18.36
N GLN A 277 -10.74 0.27 -17.50
CA GLN A 277 -11.01 1.64 -17.90
C GLN A 277 -9.78 2.29 -18.55
N MET A 278 -8.59 2.15 -17.94
CA MET A 278 -7.35 2.68 -18.49
C MET A 278 -7.00 2.05 -19.85
N ALA A 279 -7.16 0.72 -19.99
CA ALA A 279 -6.92 0.04 -21.26
C ALA A 279 -7.87 0.50 -22.38
N ASN A 280 -9.13 0.84 -22.04
CA ASN A 280 -10.15 1.28 -22.99
C ASN A 280 -9.91 2.68 -23.56
N ILE A 281 -9.04 3.49 -22.96
CA ILE A 281 -8.70 4.84 -23.44
C ILE A 281 -8.17 4.77 -24.87
N GLN A 282 -7.32 3.79 -25.19
CA GLN A 282 -6.75 3.66 -26.53
C GLN A 282 -7.84 3.45 -27.59
N HIS A 283 -8.79 2.55 -27.33
CA HIS A 283 -9.92 2.27 -28.21
C HIS A 283 -10.80 3.52 -28.36
N PHE A 284 -11.06 4.23 -27.26
CA PHE A 284 -11.84 5.45 -27.27
C PHE A 284 -11.18 6.55 -28.14
N LEU A 285 -9.88 6.76 -28.00
CA LEU A 285 -9.12 7.75 -28.79
C LEU A 285 -9.11 7.42 -30.29
N VAL A 286 -8.97 6.15 -30.65
CA VAL A 286 -8.91 5.71 -32.06
C VAL A 286 -10.30 5.73 -32.70
N ASP A 287 -11.30 5.13 -32.07
CA ASP A 287 -12.60 4.89 -32.69
C ASP A 287 -13.54 6.11 -32.61
N GLN A 288 -13.56 6.79 -31.46
CA GLN A 288 -14.49 7.90 -31.24
C GLN A 288 -13.91 9.25 -31.65
N PHE A 289 -12.60 9.45 -31.47
CA PHE A 289 -11.92 10.72 -31.75
C PHE A 289 -11.04 10.71 -32.99
N LYS A 290 -11.01 9.59 -33.73
CA LYS A 290 -10.26 9.43 -34.98
C LYS A 290 -8.77 9.80 -34.81
N CYS A 291 -8.22 9.60 -33.61
CA CYS A 291 -6.81 9.81 -33.37
C CYS A 291 -6.02 8.73 -34.12
N SER A 292 -4.90 9.10 -34.75
CA SER A 292 -4.06 8.12 -35.43
C SER A 292 -3.57 7.07 -34.42
N SER A 293 -3.61 5.79 -34.78
CA SER A 293 -3.21 4.68 -33.92
C SER A 293 -1.80 4.85 -33.31
N SER A 294 -0.85 5.44 -34.05
CA SER A 294 0.50 5.75 -33.55
C SER A 294 0.50 6.78 -32.42
N LYS A 295 -0.22 7.90 -32.58
CA LYS A 295 -0.37 8.92 -31.53
C LYS A 295 -1.11 8.41 -30.31
N ALA A 296 -2.17 7.61 -30.50
CA ALA A 296 -2.88 6.99 -29.39
C ALA A 296 -1.96 6.04 -28.60
N ARG A 297 -1.12 5.25 -29.29
CA ARG A 297 -0.13 4.38 -28.64
C ARG A 297 0.93 5.17 -27.87
N GLN A 298 1.49 6.21 -28.47
CA GLN A 298 2.47 7.07 -27.82
C GLN A 298 1.89 7.73 -26.56
N LEU A 299 0.66 8.24 -26.64
CA LEU A 299 -0.04 8.80 -25.48
C LEU A 299 -0.20 7.76 -24.37
N MET A 300 -0.63 6.53 -24.72
CA MET A 300 -0.80 5.46 -23.74
C MET A 300 0.51 5.04 -23.07
N MET A 301 1.63 5.03 -23.81
CA MET A 301 2.95 4.78 -23.21
C MET A 301 3.30 5.85 -22.18
N THR A 302 3.22 7.13 -22.55
CA THR A 302 3.51 8.25 -21.64
C THR A 302 2.57 8.30 -20.45
N LEU A 303 1.28 8.00 -20.65
CA LEU A 303 0.30 7.87 -19.57
C LEU A 303 0.69 6.75 -18.59
N THR A 304 1.08 5.57 -19.11
CA THR A 304 1.47 4.42 -18.29
C THR A 304 2.73 4.74 -17.49
N GLU A 305 3.76 5.33 -18.11
CA GLU A 305 4.99 5.75 -17.45
C GLU A 305 4.74 6.72 -16.28
N ARG A 306 3.90 7.74 -16.49
CA ARG A 306 3.53 8.71 -15.44
C ARG A 306 2.67 8.06 -14.35
N MET A 307 1.80 7.11 -14.71
CA MET A 307 1.01 6.36 -13.73
C MET A 307 1.85 5.40 -12.89
N ILE A 308 2.95 4.84 -13.42
CA ILE A 308 3.91 4.04 -12.63
C ILE A 308 4.52 4.90 -11.52
N ALA A 309 4.93 6.13 -11.85
CA ALA A 309 5.46 7.07 -10.87
C ALA A 309 4.41 7.45 -9.82
N ALA A 310 3.17 7.71 -10.24
CA ALA A 310 2.06 8.00 -9.33
C ALA A 310 1.75 6.82 -8.40
N GLU A 311 1.70 5.59 -8.91
CA GLU A 311 1.46 4.39 -8.09
C GLU A 311 2.61 4.16 -7.10
N GLY A 312 3.86 4.43 -7.50
CA GLY A 312 5.01 4.41 -6.59
C GLY A 312 4.84 5.37 -5.40
N LEU A 313 4.47 6.62 -5.67
CA LEU A 313 4.19 7.61 -4.63
C LEU A 313 3.05 7.16 -3.70
N LEU A 314 1.96 6.60 -4.25
CA LEU A 314 0.84 6.08 -3.46
C LEU A 314 1.21 4.85 -2.63
N CYS A 315 2.14 4.02 -3.08
CA CYS A 315 2.68 2.92 -2.27
C CYS A 315 3.42 3.46 -1.06
N ASP A 316 4.35 4.40 -1.27
CA ASP A 316 5.14 5.02 -0.20
C ASP A 316 4.23 5.71 0.83
N SER A 317 3.19 6.43 0.36
CA SER A 317 2.12 6.98 1.21
C SER A 317 1.48 5.91 2.09
N GLN A 318 1.07 4.80 1.48
CA GLN A 318 0.28 3.80 2.17
C GLN A 318 1.08 3.11 3.28
N GLU A 319 2.36 2.82 3.02
CA GLU A 319 3.25 2.20 4.01
C GLU A 319 3.45 3.13 5.22
N LEU A 320 3.72 4.42 4.98
CA LEU A 320 3.87 5.40 6.05
C LEU A 320 2.58 5.58 6.86
N GLN A 321 1.43 5.74 6.18
CA GLN A 321 0.15 6.00 6.82
C GLN A 321 -0.42 4.77 7.54
N ALA A 322 -0.07 3.55 7.09
CA ALA A 322 -0.42 2.33 7.82
C ALA A 322 0.35 2.22 9.15
N LEU A 323 1.62 2.63 9.19
CA LEU A 323 2.40 2.71 10.42
C LEU A 323 1.85 3.78 11.37
N ASP A 324 1.50 4.95 10.85
CA ASP A 324 0.82 6.01 11.61
C ASP A 324 -0.50 5.51 12.23
N ALA A 325 -1.33 4.81 11.45
CA ALA A 325 -2.57 4.21 11.95
C ALA A 325 -2.34 3.17 13.06
N LEU A 326 -1.24 2.42 13.00
CA LEU A 326 -0.85 1.51 14.06
C LEU A 326 -0.44 2.26 15.33
N GLU A 327 0.43 3.27 15.21
CA GLU A 327 0.86 4.10 16.35
C GLU A 327 -0.34 4.75 17.05
N ARG A 328 -1.27 5.31 16.26
CA ARG A 328 -2.52 5.87 16.77
C ARG A 328 -3.37 4.86 17.50
N THR A 329 -3.42 3.62 17.01
CA THR A 329 -4.16 2.51 17.65
C THR A 329 -3.54 2.15 19.00
N MET A 330 -2.21 2.15 19.08
CA MET A 330 -1.48 1.96 20.33
C MET A 330 -1.72 3.12 21.31
N GLY A 331 -1.73 4.37 20.82
CA GLY A 331 -2.12 5.54 21.60
C GLY A 331 -3.53 5.46 22.16
N ARG A 332 -4.50 4.99 21.35
CA ARG A 332 -5.89 4.75 21.79
C ARG A 332 -5.97 3.67 22.89
N ALA A 333 -5.23 2.57 22.76
CA ALA A 333 -5.16 1.53 23.79
C ALA A 333 -4.60 2.08 25.11
N HIS A 334 -3.55 2.89 25.03
CA HIS A 334 -2.98 3.56 26.17
C HIS A 334 -3.97 4.50 26.87
N MET A 335 -4.61 5.39 26.12
CA MET A 335 -5.61 6.34 26.63
C MET A 335 -6.80 5.63 27.27
N ALA A 336 -7.34 4.58 26.64
CA ALA A 336 -8.42 3.79 27.20
C ALA A 336 -8.01 3.11 28.51
N LYS A 337 -6.78 2.59 28.59
CA LYS A 337 -6.24 1.96 29.80
C LYS A 337 -6.10 2.97 30.96
N VAL A 338 -5.72 4.21 30.67
CA VAL A 338 -5.69 5.29 31.69
C VAL A 338 -7.07 5.51 32.30
N ILE A 339 -8.12 5.59 31.48
CA ILE A 339 -9.50 5.75 31.98
C ILE A 339 -9.93 4.54 32.81
N GLU A 340 -9.60 3.33 32.38
CA GLU A 340 -9.89 2.10 33.12
C GLU A 340 -9.25 2.13 34.54
N PHE A 341 -7.97 2.50 34.64
CA PHE A 341 -7.28 2.62 35.93
C PHE A 341 -7.90 3.69 36.84
N LEU A 342 -8.29 4.84 36.28
CA LEU A 342 -8.96 5.90 37.04
C LEU A 342 -10.33 5.44 37.57
N LYS A 343 -11.09 4.67 36.79
CA LYS A 343 -12.37 4.10 37.23
C LYS A 343 -12.18 3.06 38.33
N LEU A 344 -11.17 2.20 38.21
CA LEU A 344 -10.86 1.16 39.20
C LEU A 344 -10.42 1.76 40.54
N GLN A 345 -9.80 2.94 40.54
CA GLN A 345 -9.31 3.60 41.75
C GLN A 345 -10.40 3.79 42.82
N VAL A 346 -11.64 4.11 42.43
CA VAL A 346 -12.77 4.25 43.38
C VAL A 346 -13.11 2.92 44.05
N GLN A 347 -13.09 1.82 43.30
CA GLN A 347 -13.37 0.49 43.84
C GLN A 347 -12.28 0.05 44.82
N GLU A 348 -11.02 0.37 44.53
CA GLU A 348 -9.88 0.10 45.42
C GLU A 348 -9.98 0.92 46.72
N GLU A 349 -10.30 2.22 46.62
CA GLU A 349 -10.58 3.08 47.78
C GLU A 349 -11.68 2.53 48.68
N THR A 350 -12.78 2.11 48.06
CA THR A 350 -13.92 1.50 48.75
C THR A 350 -13.47 0.27 49.55
N ARG A 351 -12.71 -0.62 48.92
CA ARG A 351 -12.19 -1.85 49.56
C ARG A 351 -11.21 -1.53 50.71
N CYS A 352 -10.25 -0.63 50.48
CA CYS A 352 -9.23 -0.28 51.48
C CYS A 352 -9.85 0.37 52.74
N ARG A 353 -10.78 1.31 52.56
CA ARG A 353 -11.45 2.00 53.68
C ARG A 353 -12.36 1.06 54.47
N LEU A 354 -13.15 0.23 53.79
CA LEU A 354 -13.98 -0.78 54.47
C LEU A 354 -13.14 -1.80 55.25
N ALA A 355 -12.01 -2.25 54.68
CA ALA A 355 -11.10 -3.15 55.39
C ALA A 355 -10.50 -2.50 56.65
N ALA A 356 -10.16 -1.21 56.59
CA ALA A 356 -9.68 -0.47 57.75
C ALA A 356 -10.77 -0.27 58.83
N ILE A 357 -12.00 0.06 58.42
CA ILE A 357 -13.16 0.15 59.32
C ILE A 357 -13.43 -1.20 59.99
N SER A 358 -13.38 -2.31 59.24
CA SER A 358 -13.54 -3.66 59.78
C SER A 358 -12.56 -3.97 60.89
N ARG A 359 -11.28 -3.63 60.69
CA ARG A 359 -10.24 -3.80 61.71
C ARG A 359 -10.50 -2.93 62.94
N GLY A 360 -10.86 -1.66 62.76
CA GLY A 360 -11.18 -0.77 63.88
C GLY A 360 -12.36 -1.27 64.72
N LEU A 361 -13.43 -1.74 64.08
CA LEU A 361 -14.60 -2.31 64.77
C LEU A 361 -14.30 -3.69 65.39
N GLU A 362 -13.38 -4.47 64.82
CA GLU A 362 -12.87 -5.72 65.39
C GLU A 362 -12.13 -5.51 66.70
N LEU A 363 -11.27 -4.50 66.77
CA LEU A 363 -10.56 -4.14 67.99
C LEU A 363 -11.55 -3.79 69.12
N LEU A 364 -12.53 -2.94 68.83
CA LEU A 364 -13.59 -2.59 69.79
C LEU A 364 -14.42 -3.79 70.25
N ALA A 365 -14.71 -4.74 69.36
CA ALA A 365 -15.41 -5.97 69.72
C ALA A 365 -14.52 -6.90 70.58
N GLY A 366 -13.22 -7.00 70.28
CA GLY A 366 -12.25 -7.77 71.07
C GLY A 366 -12.03 -7.21 72.47
N GLU A 367 -12.12 -5.88 72.63
CA GLU A 367 -12.08 -5.18 73.92
C GLU A 367 -13.40 -5.24 74.70
N GLY A 368 -14.44 -5.86 74.13
CA GLY A 368 -15.77 -5.96 74.75
C GLY A 368 -16.55 -4.64 74.77
N LYS A 369 -16.11 -3.62 74.03
CA LYS A 369 -16.77 -2.32 73.90
C LYS A 369 -17.94 -2.35 72.91
N LEU A 370 -17.93 -3.30 71.97
CA LEU A 370 -19.03 -3.62 71.06
C LEU A 370 -19.40 -5.09 71.18
N SER A 371 -20.69 -5.40 71.10
CA SER A 371 -21.13 -6.79 70.89
C SER A 371 -20.90 -7.23 69.44
N GLY A 372 -20.73 -8.55 69.22
CA GLY A 372 -20.57 -9.10 67.87
C GLY A 372 -21.72 -8.72 66.91
N ARG A 373 -22.96 -8.70 67.42
CA ARG A 373 -24.13 -8.27 66.65
C ARG A 373 -24.06 -6.79 66.24
N GLN A 374 -23.69 -5.91 67.16
CA GLN A 374 -23.53 -4.48 66.85
C GLN A 374 -22.41 -4.23 65.85
N LYS A 375 -21.29 -4.96 65.95
CA LYS A 375 -20.21 -4.93 64.96
C LYS A 375 -20.73 -5.29 63.57
N GLU A 376 -21.44 -6.40 63.43
CA GLU A 376 -21.98 -6.86 62.14
C GLU A 376 -23.01 -5.88 61.56
N GLU A 377 -23.91 -5.33 62.39
CA GLU A 377 -24.87 -4.31 61.96
C GLU A 377 -24.17 -3.04 61.45
N LEU A 378 -23.13 -2.55 62.15
CA LEU A 378 -22.34 -1.40 61.70
C LEU A 378 -21.59 -1.70 60.40
N LEU A 379 -20.95 -2.87 60.28
CA LEU A 379 -20.22 -3.25 59.07
C LEU A 379 -21.14 -3.37 57.88
N THR A 380 -22.28 -4.05 58.01
CA THR A 380 -23.24 -4.19 56.91
C THR A 380 -23.78 -2.83 56.48
N GLN A 381 -24.02 -1.90 57.41
CA GLN A 381 -24.41 -0.53 57.10
C GLN A 381 -23.32 0.22 56.33
N GLN A 382 -22.05 0.14 56.76
CA GLN A 382 -20.94 0.81 56.08
C GLN A 382 -20.66 0.20 54.72
N HIS A 383 -20.62 -1.12 54.61
CA HIS A 383 -20.47 -1.82 53.32
C HIS A 383 -21.54 -1.36 52.33
N ARG A 384 -22.80 -1.28 52.76
CA ARG A 384 -23.90 -0.78 51.92
C ARG A 384 -23.65 0.67 51.49
N ALA A 385 -23.35 1.58 52.43
CA ALA A 385 -23.18 3.00 52.13
C ALA A 385 -22.02 3.26 51.15
N PHE A 386 -20.87 2.64 51.40
CA PHE A 386 -19.67 2.79 50.58
C PHE A 386 -19.85 2.22 49.16
N TRP A 387 -20.41 1.00 49.02
CA TRP A 387 -20.64 0.42 47.69
C TRP A 387 -21.76 1.13 46.91
N GLN A 388 -22.81 1.62 47.56
CA GLN A 388 -23.84 2.42 46.91
C GLN A 388 -23.29 3.72 46.32
N GLU A 389 -22.37 4.36 47.02
CA GLU A 389 -21.69 5.56 46.53
C GLU A 389 -20.68 5.25 45.42
N ALA A 390 -19.95 4.13 45.50
CA ALA A 390 -19.08 3.67 44.41
C ALA A 390 -19.88 3.32 43.14
N GLU A 391 -21.06 2.71 43.27
CA GLU A 391 -21.98 2.52 42.15
C GLU A 391 -22.53 3.83 41.60
N ARG A 392 -22.81 4.80 42.48
CA ARG A 392 -23.26 6.13 42.08
C ARG A 392 -22.20 6.82 41.22
N PHE A 393 -20.93 6.74 41.60
CA PHE A 393 -19.81 7.20 40.77
C PHE A 393 -19.86 6.57 39.37
N SER A 394 -19.98 5.25 39.25
CA SER A 394 -20.02 4.56 37.95
C SER A 394 -21.20 5.01 37.11
N ARG A 395 -22.41 5.10 37.70
CA ARG A 395 -23.62 5.56 36.99
C ARG A 395 -23.50 7.00 36.52
N GLU A 396 -23.00 7.90 37.37
CA GLU A 396 -22.79 9.31 37.00
C GLU A 396 -21.70 9.46 35.93
N PHE A 397 -20.62 8.68 36.01
CA PHE A 397 -19.57 8.64 35.00
C PHE A 397 -20.11 8.23 33.64
N VAL A 398 -20.86 7.13 33.55
CA VAL A 398 -21.44 6.68 32.28
C VAL A 398 -22.41 7.72 31.71
N GLN A 399 -23.26 8.31 32.56
CA GLN A 399 -24.25 9.28 32.11
C GLN A 399 -23.59 10.57 31.59
N ARG A 400 -22.74 11.20 32.41
CA ARG A 400 -22.04 12.44 32.02
C ARG A 400 -21.00 12.20 30.92
N GLY A 401 -20.38 11.02 30.92
CA GLY A 401 -19.44 10.58 29.89
C GLY A 401 -20.10 10.49 28.51
N LYS A 402 -21.30 9.92 28.41
CA LYS A 402 -22.06 9.89 27.15
C LYS A 402 -22.34 11.28 26.59
N ASP A 403 -22.63 12.25 27.46
CA ASP A 403 -22.89 13.63 27.02
C ASP A 403 -21.61 14.34 26.58
N LEU A 404 -20.47 14.09 27.25
CA LEU A 404 -19.15 14.55 26.79
C LEU A 404 -18.77 13.95 25.44
N VAL A 405 -19.01 12.66 25.23
CA VAL A 405 -18.75 11.99 23.95
C VAL A 405 -19.57 12.64 22.83
N LYS A 406 -20.87 12.87 23.03
CA LYS A 406 -21.70 13.56 22.03
C LYS A 406 -21.16 14.96 21.69
N ALA A 407 -20.74 15.72 22.69
CA ALA A 407 -20.16 17.04 22.48
C ALA A 407 -18.82 16.96 21.72
N SER A 408 -17.97 15.99 22.04
CA SER A 408 -16.71 15.74 21.35
C SER A 408 -16.92 15.35 19.89
N LEU A 409 -17.89 14.47 19.60
CA LEU A 409 -18.21 14.06 18.23
C LEU A 409 -18.72 15.23 17.40
N ALA A 410 -19.59 16.08 17.98
CA ALA A 410 -20.07 17.29 17.31
C ALA A 410 -18.92 18.25 16.98
N HIS A 411 -17.98 18.45 17.91
CA HIS A 411 -16.80 19.28 17.69
C HIS A 411 -15.87 18.69 16.62
N GLN A 412 -15.63 17.37 16.64
CA GLN A 412 -14.83 16.67 15.64
C GLN A 412 -15.43 16.80 14.23
N VAL A 413 -16.76 16.65 14.09
CA VAL A 413 -17.45 16.84 12.80
C VAL A 413 -17.29 18.28 12.29
N GLU A 414 -17.39 19.27 13.16
CA GLU A 414 -17.17 20.67 12.78
C GLU A 414 -15.73 20.95 12.35
N GLY A 415 -14.75 20.45 13.12
CA GLY A 415 -13.32 20.61 12.81
C GLY A 415 -12.93 19.93 11.50
N THR A 416 -13.37 18.69 11.29
CA THR A 416 -13.13 17.94 10.05
C THR A 416 -13.79 18.60 8.84
N ALA A 417 -15.02 19.11 8.96
CA ALA A 417 -15.68 19.84 7.88
C ALA A 417 -14.93 21.12 7.48
N LYS A 418 -14.47 21.91 8.46
CA LYS A 418 -13.66 23.11 8.20
C LYS A 418 -12.33 22.76 7.52
N LEU A 419 -11.66 21.72 8.00
CA LEU A 419 -10.41 21.25 7.40
C LEU A 419 -10.62 20.77 5.96
N MET A 420 -11.66 19.97 5.69
CA MET A 420 -11.97 19.50 4.33
C MET A 420 -12.20 20.66 3.36
N LEU A 421 -12.96 21.68 3.75
CA LEU A 421 -13.18 22.87 2.91
C LEU A 421 -11.87 23.59 2.58
N ALA A 422 -11.00 23.78 3.57
CA ALA A 422 -9.68 24.37 3.37
C ALA A 422 -8.79 23.53 2.45
N GLN A 423 -8.81 22.20 2.61
CA GLN A 423 -8.06 21.25 1.77
C GLN A 423 -8.55 21.26 0.32
N GLU A 424 -9.85 21.33 0.10
CA GLU A 424 -10.41 21.46 -1.24
C GLU A 424 -10.02 22.79 -1.90
N GLU A 425 -10.03 23.90 -1.16
CA GLU A 425 -9.61 25.20 -1.67
C GLU A 425 -8.11 25.24 -1.98
N GLU A 426 -7.26 24.65 -1.14
CA GLU A 426 -5.83 24.47 -1.40
C GLU A 426 -5.60 23.63 -2.67
N ARG A 427 -6.32 22.51 -2.84
CA ARG A 427 -6.26 21.68 -4.06
C ARG A 427 -6.69 22.47 -5.29
N ARG A 428 -7.81 23.18 -5.21
CA ARG A 428 -8.32 24.02 -6.33
C ARG A 428 -7.32 25.11 -6.70
N SER A 429 -6.72 25.77 -5.71
CA SER A 429 -5.73 26.82 -5.90
C SER A 429 -4.44 26.27 -6.51
N PHE A 430 -3.92 25.15 -5.99
CA PHE A 430 -2.75 24.48 -6.53
C PHE A 430 -2.93 24.08 -8.00
N LEU A 431 -4.09 23.49 -8.33
CA LEU A 431 -4.40 23.08 -9.71
C LEU A 431 -4.62 24.28 -10.65
N ALA A 432 -5.06 25.42 -10.14
CA ALA A 432 -5.20 26.65 -10.94
C ALA A 432 -3.85 27.34 -11.19
N GLU A 433 -2.93 27.29 -10.23
CA GLU A 433 -1.58 27.85 -10.34
C GLU A 433 -0.63 26.98 -11.15
N ALA A 434 -0.88 25.66 -11.22
CA ALA A 434 -0.09 24.72 -11.99
C ALA A 434 -0.15 25.04 -13.50
N GLN A 435 0.97 25.50 -14.06
CA GLN A 435 1.06 25.70 -15.50
C GLN A 435 1.07 24.35 -16.23
N PRO A 436 0.29 24.18 -17.31
CA PRO A 436 0.23 22.93 -18.06
C PRO A 436 1.53 22.56 -18.80
N THR A 437 2.52 23.46 -18.82
CA THR A 437 3.86 23.27 -19.41
C THR A 437 4.93 22.93 -18.37
N ALA A 438 4.57 22.75 -17.10
CA ALA A 438 5.48 22.34 -16.05
C ALA A 438 5.94 20.89 -16.25
N ASP A 439 7.17 20.59 -15.84
CA ASP A 439 7.75 19.25 -15.82
C ASP A 439 6.79 18.26 -15.10
N PRO A 440 6.21 17.26 -15.81
CA PRO A 440 5.15 16.41 -15.26
C PRO A 440 5.57 15.62 -14.03
N GLU A 441 6.83 15.20 -13.93
CA GLU A 441 7.34 14.49 -12.76
C GLU A 441 7.44 15.40 -11.53
N LYS A 442 7.86 16.66 -11.74
CA LYS A 442 7.90 17.66 -10.66
C LYS A 442 6.51 18.06 -10.22
N PHE A 443 5.58 18.21 -11.16
CA PHE A 443 4.17 18.45 -10.84
C PHE A 443 3.61 17.33 -9.98
N LEU A 444 3.81 16.06 -10.37
CA LEU A 444 3.31 14.92 -9.60
C LEU A 444 3.88 14.85 -8.19
N LYS A 445 5.19 15.10 -8.03
CA LYS A 445 5.82 15.17 -6.71
C LYS A 445 5.24 16.31 -5.86
N ALA A 446 5.15 17.52 -6.41
CA ALA A 446 4.60 18.66 -5.69
C ALA A 446 3.12 18.46 -5.31
N PHE A 447 2.32 17.87 -6.20
CA PHE A 447 0.93 17.57 -5.93
C PHE A 447 0.79 16.51 -4.84
N HIS A 448 1.60 15.44 -4.91
CA HIS A 448 1.66 14.42 -3.88
C HIS A 448 2.10 15.00 -2.52
N GLU A 449 3.08 15.90 -2.46
CA GLU A 449 3.48 16.59 -1.22
C GLU A 449 2.34 17.41 -0.61
N VAL A 450 1.49 18.04 -1.42
CA VAL A 450 0.27 18.70 -0.94
C VAL A 450 -0.70 17.68 -0.33
N LEU A 451 -0.96 16.58 -1.04
CA LEU A 451 -1.87 15.54 -0.56
C LEU A 451 -1.35 14.88 0.74
N GLU A 452 -0.04 14.59 0.84
CA GLU A 452 0.59 14.07 2.06
C GLU A 452 0.42 15.02 3.24
N ARG A 453 0.71 16.31 3.03
CA ARG A 453 0.52 17.32 4.08
C ARG A 453 -0.93 17.37 4.56
N GLN A 454 -1.88 17.27 3.64
CA GLN A 454 -3.31 17.26 3.97
C GLN A 454 -3.73 16.01 4.74
N ARG A 455 -3.15 14.84 4.44
CA ARG A 455 -3.34 13.63 5.25
C ARG A 455 -2.77 13.81 6.64
N LEU A 456 -1.53 14.28 6.75
CA LEU A 456 -0.86 14.50 8.03
C LEU A 456 -1.66 15.48 8.92
N MET A 457 -2.11 16.63 8.37
CA MET A 457 -2.98 17.56 9.10
C MET A 457 -4.30 16.93 9.56
N ARG A 458 -4.83 15.94 8.83
CA ARG A 458 -6.05 15.23 9.22
C ARG A 458 -5.77 14.25 10.35
N CYS A 459 -4.68 13.49 10.27
CA CYS A 459 -4.22 12.61 11.34
C CYS A 459 -3.95 13.42 12.62
N ASP A 460 -3.22 14.53 12.52
CA ASP A 460 -2.92 15.41 13.65
C ASP A 460 -4.21 15.92 14.31
N LEU A 461 -5.19 16.39 13.53
CA LEU A 461 -6.48 16.83 14.05
C LEU A 461 -7.23 15.71 14.76
N GLU A 462 -7.27 14.51 14.19
CA GLU A 462 -7.92 13.35 14.81
C GLU A 462 -7.23 12.95 16.13
N GLU A 463 -5.91 12.99 16.18
CA GLU A 463 -5.14 12.73 17.41
C GLU A 463 -5.39 13.79 18.48
N GLU A 464 -5.35 15.08 18.12
CA GLU A 464 -5.65 16.18 19.02
C GLU A 464 -7.06 16.08 19.60
N GLU A 465 -8.05 15.71 18.78
CA GLU A 465 -9.42 15.49 19.25
C GLU A 465 -9.53 14.26 20.17
N ASN A 466 -8.82 13.16 19.88
CA ASN A 466 -8.79 11.98 20.74
C ASN A 466 -8.15 12.29 22.11
N VAL A 467 -7.06 13.06 22.12
CA VAL A 467 -6.39 13.52 23.35
C VAL A 467 -7.32 14.45 24.12
N ARG A 468 -7.93 15.43 23.47
CA ARG A 468 -8.89 16.37 24.08
C ARG A 468 -10.08 15.64 24.71
N ALA A 469 -10.67 14.68 24.01
CA ALA A 469 -11.76 13.85 24.52
C ALA A 469 -11.31 13.07 25.77
N THR A 470 -10.12 12.49 25.73
CA THR A 470 -9.53 11.77 26.86
C THR A 470 -9.30 12.70 28.05
N GLU A 471 -8.72 13.88 27.85
CA GLU A 471 -8.52 14.88 28.90
C GLU A 471 -9.84 15.31 29.55
N ALA A 472 -10.90 15.50 28.77
CA ALA A 472 -12.23 15.82 29.29
C ALA A 472 -12.82 14.69 30.14
N VAL A 473 -12.65 13.43 29.73
CA VAL A 473 -13.09 12.26 30.49
C VAL A 473 -12.24 12.07 31.76
N VAL A 474 -10.92 12.29 31.70
CA VAL A 474 -10.03 12.30 32.87
C VAL A 474 -10.47 13.37 33.88
N ALA A 475 -10.78 14.58 33.42
CA ALA A 475 -11.27 15.65 34.28
C ALA A 475 -12.59 15.27 34.96
N LEU A 476 -13.52 14.64 34.23
CA LEU A 476 -14.75 14.10 34.80
C LEU A 476 -14.46 13.03 35.86
N CYS A 477 -13.56 12.07 35.59
CA CYS A 477 -13.15 11.07 36.58
C CYS A 477 -12.61 11.72 37.86
N GLN A 478 -11.77 12.74 37.74
CA GLN A 478 -11.18 13.45 38.88
C GLN A 478 -12.23 14.22 39.69
N GLU A 479 -13.17 14.90 39.02
CA GLU A 479 -14.27 15.61 39.69
C GLU A 479 -15.14 14.64 40.50
N LEU A 480 -15.58 13.55 39.86
CA LEU A 480 -16.42 12.54 40.50
C LEU A 480 -15.65 11.83 41.63
N TYR A 481 -14.37 11.53 41.43
CA TYR A 481 -13.52 10.92 42.47
C TYR A 481 -13.43 11.81 43.71
N CYS A 482 -13.15 13.11 43.55
CA CYS A 482 -13.09 14.06 44.66
C CYS A 482 -14.43 14.11 45.42
N SER A 483 -15.55 14.19 44.70
CA SER A 483 -16.90 14.17 45.30
C SER A 483 -17.15 12.88 46.09
N THR A 484 -16.74 11.72 45.56
CA THR A 484 -16.86 10.42 46.24
C THR A 484 -15.95 10.31 47.47
N MET A 485 -14.75 10.88 47.43
CA MET A 485 -13.87 10.90 48.60
C MET A 485 -14.44 11.77 49.73
N ASP A 486 -15.07 12.90 49.39
CA ASP A 486 -15.75 13.75 50.37
C ASP A 486 -16.95 13.04 51.02
N THR A 487 -17.71 12.24 50.27
CA THR A 487 -18.82 11.45 50.83
C THR A 487 -18.32 10.29 51.69
N PHE A 488 -17.26 9.59 51.29
CA PHE A 488 -16.60 8.60 52.12
C PHE A 488 -16.10 9.18 53.45
N GLN A 489 -15.55 10.40 53.43
CA GLN A 489 -15.12 11.08 54.65
C GLN A 489 -16.32 11.36 55.58
N LYS A 490 -17.46 11.82 55.03
CA LYS A 490 -18.69 12.02 55.81
C LYS A 490 -19.22 10.73 56.43
N PHE A 491 -19.12 9.58 55.73
CA PHE A 491 -19.50 8.29 56.29
C PHE A 491 -18.62 7.89 57.48
N MET A 492 -17.30 8.09 57.38
CA MET A 492 -16.40 7.86 58.51
C MET A 492 -16.72 8.77 59.68
N ASP A 493 -16.91 10.07 59.44
CA ASP A 493 -17.23 11.03 60.50
C ASP A 493 -18.56 10.68 61.19
N ALA A 494 -19.59 10.28 60.43
CA ALA A 494 -20.87 9.85 60.99
C ALA A 494 -20.75 8.55 61.82
N LEU A 495 -19.93 7.59 61.38
CA LEU A 495 -19.69 6.36 62.13
C LEU A 495 -18.97 6.67 63.45
N PHE A 496 -17.80 7.32 63.38
CA PHE A 496 -16.91 7.47 64.54
C PHE A 496 -17.33 8.59 65.49
N LEU A 497 -17.87 9.70 64.98
CA LEU A 497 -18.16 10.87 65.84
C LEU A 497 -19.61 10.94 66.31
N GLN A 498 -20.52 10.20 65.66
CA GLN A 498 -21.95 10.26 65.99
C GLN A 498 -22.47 8.90 66.46
N THR A 499 -22.20 7.84 65.72
CA THR A 499 -22.82 6.52 65.97
C THR A 499 -22.10 5.75 67.08
N LEU A 500 -20.77 5.65 67.01
CA LEU A 500 -19.97 4.87 67.96
C LEU A 500 -20.03 5.37 69.40
N PRO A 501 -19.92 6.69 69.71
CA PRO A 501 -19.95 7.18 71.09
C PRO A 501 -21.24 6.78 71.83
N GLY A 502 -22.38 6.81 71.12
CA GLY A 502 -23.67 6.42 71.66
C GLY A 502 -23.84 4.91 71.88
N MET A 503 -23.07 4.07 71.19
CA MET A 503 -23.16 2.60 71.27
C MET A 503 -22.12 1.98 72.22
N THR A 504 -20.93 2.57 72.31
CA THR A 504 -19.80 2.04 73.10
C THR A 504 -19.64 2.74 74.45
N GLY A 505 -20.21 3.94 74.62
CA GLY A 505 -20.00 4.80 75.79
C GLY A 505 -18.59 5.36 75.89
N LEU A 506 -17.79 5.28 74.82
CA LEU A 506 -16.43 5.85 74.77
C LEU A 506 -16.50 7.38 74.72
N PRO A 507 -15.53 8.08 75.34
CA PRO A 507 -15.44 9.53 75.24
C PRO A 507 -15.17 9.95 73.79
N PRO A 508 -15.71 11.11 73.34
CA PRO A 508 -15.56 11.59 71.97
C PRO A 508 -14.10 11.64 71.48
N GLU A 509 -13.17 11.97 72.38
CA GLU A 509 -11.74 12.07 72.08
C GLU A 509 -11.13 10.71 71.70
N GLU A 510 -11.55 9.62 72.35
CA GLU A 510 -11.09 8.26 72.04
C GLU A 510 -11.66 7.77 70.70
N CYS A 511 -12.91 8.11 70.40
CA CYS A 511 -13.51 7.82 69.09
C CYS A 511 -12.85 8.63 67.95
N ASP A 512 -12.45 9.88 68.22
CA ASP A 512 -11.66 10.70 67.30
C ASP A 512 -10.27 10.10 67.04
N CYS A 513 -9.60 9.58 68.06
CA CYS A 513 -8.31 8.88 67.91
C CYS A 513 -8.46 7.62 67.07
N LEU A 514 -9.49 6.80 67.33
CA LEU A 514 -9.76 5.60 66.54
C LEU A 514 -10.06 5.92 65.07
N ARG A 515 -10.79 7.01 64.80
CA ARG A 515 -11.04 7.49 63.43
C ARG A 515 -9.73 7.80 62.71
N GLN A 516 -8.80 8.50 63.37
CA GLN A 516 -7.48 8.81 62.79
C GLN A 516 -6.68 7.54 62.53
N GLU A 517 -6.67 6.59 63.45
CA GLU A 517 -5.99 5.30 63.27
C GLU A 517 -6.57 4.49 62.09
N VAL A 518 -7.90 4.48 61.93
CA VAL A 518 -8.57 3.84 60.80
C VAL A 518 -8.22 4.55 59.48
N GLN A 519 -8.14 5.88 59.48
CA GLN A 519 -7.70 6.64 58.31
C GLN A 519 -6.24 6.36 57.94
N GLU A 520 -5.33 6.31 58.91
CA GLU A 520 -3.92 5.96 58.69
C GLU A 520 -3.76 4.54 58.15
N ASN A 521 -4.52 3.59 58.70
CA ASN A 521 -4.59 2.22 58.20
C ASN A 521 -5.12 2.16 56.76
N ALA A 522 -6.17 2.91 56.44
CA ALA A 522 -6.70 3.01 55.08
C ALA A 522 -5.65 3.59 54.12
N ALA A 523 -4.98 4.68 54.50
CA ALA A 523 -3.90 5.30 53.72
C ALA A 523 -2.73 4.32 53.48
N TRP A 524 -2.36 3.51 54.47
CA TRP A 524 -1.35 2.48 54.31
C TRP A 524 -1.75 1.37 53.33
N GLN A 525 -3.00 0.90 53.39
CA GLN A 525 -3.54 -0.09 52.44
C GLN A 525 -3.63 0.49 51.02
N LEU A 526 -4.04 1.75 50.88
CA LEU A 526 -4.05 2.46 49.61
C LEU A 526 -2.64 2.56 49.03
N GLY A 527 -1.64 2.87 49.85
CA GLY A 527 -0.24 2.86 49.42
C GLY A 527 0.22 1.49 48.89
N LYS A 528 -0.34 0.37 49.38
CA LYS A 528 -0.09 -0.97 48.81
C LYS A 528 -0.79 -1.15 47.47
N SER A 529 -2.07 -0.81 47.38
CA SER A 529 -2.85 -0.86 46.13
C SER A 529 -2.21 0.00 45.04
N ASP A 530 -1.75 1.21 45.36
CA ASP A 530 -1.05 2.09 44.41
C ASP A 530 0.27 1.48 43.89
N ARG A 531 1.03 0.77 44.73
CA ARG A 531 2.23 0.05 44.28
C ARG A 531 1.86 -1.09 43.33
N PHE A 532 0.78 -1.81 43.64
CA PHE A 532 0.27 -2.86 42.76
C PHE A 532 -0.24 -2.30 41.42
N ARG A 533 -0.99 -1.21 41.44
CA ARG A 533 -1.47 -0.51 40.23
C ARG A 533 -0.31 -0.06 39.34
N ARG A 534 0.77 0.48 39.93
CA ARG A 534 2.01 0.80 39.20
C ARG A 534 2.66 -0.43 38.58
N GLN A 535 2.56 -1.59 39.22
CA GLN A 535 3.07 -2.85 38.68
C GLN A 535 2.18 -3.36 37.53
N GLN A 536 0.86 -3.30 37.65
CA GLN A 536 -0.07 -3.60 36.55
C GLN A 536 0.18 -2.69 35.35
N TRP A 537 0.43 -1.40 35.58
CA TRP A 537 0.79 -0.45 34.52
C TRP A 537 2.06 -0.86 33.78
N LYS A 538 3.11 -1.28 34.49
CA LYS A 538 4.34 -1.79 33.86
C LYS A 538 4.09 -3.04 33.03
N LEU A 539 3.32 -4.00 33.55
CA LEU A 539 2.96 -5.22 32.82
C LEU A 539 2.17 -4.89 31.55
N PHE A 540 1.29 -3.89 31.59
CA PHE A 540 0.58 -3.39 30.42
C PHE A 540 1.52 -2.75 29.39
N GLN A 541 2.47 -1.91 29.83
CA GLN A 541 3.48 -1.32 28.94
C GLN A 541 4.35 -2.39 28.26
N GLU A 542 4.80 -3.40 29.01
CA GLU A 542 5.57 -4.53 28.46
C GLU A 542 4.76 -5.32 27.42
N LEU A 543 3.47 -5.56 27.67
CA LEU A 543 2.58 -6.21 26.71
C LEU A 543 2.37 -5.36 25.45
N GLN A 544 2.22 -4.05 25.62
CA GLN A 544 2.05 -3.11 24.52
C GLN A 544 3.30 -3.05 23.62
N GLU A 545 4.49 -3.04 24.21
CA GLU A 545 5.77 -3.12 23.49
C GLU A 545 5.92 -4.46 22.75
N GLN A 546 5.54 -5.58 23.39
CA GLN A 546 5.54 -6.89 22.75
C GLN A 546 4.59 -6.92 21.55
N ASP A 547 3.40 -6.34 21.67
CA ASP A 547 2.43 -6.27 20.58
C ASP A 547 2.97 -5.42 19.43
N GLN A 548 3.57 -4.26 19.73
CA GLN A 548 4.24 -3.43 18.72
C GLN A 548 5.33 -4.21 17.96
N GLN A 549 6.15 -4.98 18.68
CA GLN A 549 7.19 -5.82 18.07
C GLN A 549 6.60 -6.88 17.14
N VAL A 550 5.54 -7.59 17.55
CA VAL A 550 4.83 -8.58 16.71
C VAL A 550 4.27 -7.92 15.46
N TRP A 551 3.69 -6.72 15.57
CA TRP A 551 3.21 -5.96 14.42
C TRP A 551 4.32 -5.63 13.43
N MET A 552 5.48 -5.15 13.92
CA MET A 552 6.62 -4.85 13.07
C MET A 552 7.16 -6.10 12.36
N GLU A 553 7.13 -7.27 13.03
CA GLU A 553 7.49 -8.55 12.42
C GLU A 553 6.53 -8.95 11.30
N GLU A 554 5.22 -8.78 11.48
CA GLU A 554 4.23 -9.06 10.43
C GLU A 554 4.37 -8.08 9.25
N CYS A 555 4.62 -6.80 9.50
CA CYS A 555 4.91 -5.82 8.44
C CYS A 555 6.17 -6.20 7.64
N ALA A 556 7.24 -6.60 8.33
CA ALA A 556 8.48 -7.05 7.69
C ALA A 556 8.25 -8.30 6.84
N LEU A 557 7.48 -9.28 7.34
CA LEU A 557 7.15 -10.48 6.61
C LEU A 557 6.27 -10.21 5.38
N SER A 558 5.29 -9.30 5.50
CA SER A 558 4.48 -8.82 4.38
C SER A 558 5.34 -8.18 3.29
N SER A 559 6.34 -7.37 3.66
CA SER A 559 7.30 -6.79 2.71
C SER A 559 8.14 -7.85 2.00
N VAL A 560 8.62 -8.88 2.71
CA VAL A 560 9.33 -10.02 2.12
C VAL A 560 8.44 -10.78 1.12
N LEU A 561 7.17 -11.00 1.46
CA LEU A 561 6.22 -11.63 0.55
C LEU A 561 6.02 -10.80 -0.72
N GLN A 562 5.84 -9.49 -0.58
CA GLN A 562 5.62 -8.58 -1.71
C GLN A 562 6.85 -8.49 -2.63
N THR A 563 8.05 -8.47 -2.06
CA THR A 563 9.30 -8.47 -2.85
C THR A 563 9.45 -9.77 -3.63
N HIS A 564 9.19 -10.92 -3.01
CA HIS A 564 9.19 -12.21 -3.70
C HIS A 564 8.17 -12.25 -4.85
N LEU A 565 6.92 -11.82 -4.61
CA LEU A 565 5.88 -11.75 -5.64
C LEU A 565 6.30 -10.84 -6.81
N ARG A 566 6.90 -9.69 -6.50
CA ARG A 566 7.42 -8.76 -7.52
C ARG A 566 8.48 -9.43 -8.40
N GLU A 567 9.49 -10.02 -7.77
CA GLU A 567 10.62 -10.65 -8.47
C GLU A 567 10.15 -11.83 -9.35
N ASP A 568 9.23 -12.65 -8.85
CA ASP A 568 8.68 -13.79 -9.58
C ASP A 568 7.89 -13.37 -10.82
N HIS A 569 6.98 -12.39 -10.69
CA HIS A 569 6.20 -11.87 -11.81
C HIS A 569 7.09 -11.15 -12.85
N GLU A 570 8.01 -10.30 -12.41
CA GLU A 570 8.95 -9.61 -13.31
C GLU A 570 9.86 -10.61 -14.05
N GLY A 571 10.39 -11.61 -13.34
CA GLY A 571 11.23 -12.66 -13.92
C GLY A 571 10.47 -13.50 -14.94
N THR A 572 9.24 -13.88 -14.61
CA THR A 572 8.36 -14.66 -15.50
C THR A 572 8.10 -13.93 -16.81
N ILE A 573 7.74 -12.64 -16.75
CA ILE A 573 7.37 -11.88 -17.95
C ILE A 573 8.60 -11.56 -18.81
N ARG A 574 9.72 -11.17 -18.22
CA ARG A 574 10.98 -11.02 -18.96
C ARG A 574 11.37 -12.32 -19.66
N GLY A 575 11.18 -13.46 -18.98
CA GLY A 575 11.42 -14.79 -19.55
C GLY A 575 10.48 -15.15 -20.71
N VAL A 576 9.19 -14.86 -20.59
CA VAL A 576 8.20 -15.09 -21.67
C VAL A 576 8.50 -14.22 -22.88
N LEU A 577 8.70 -12.91 -22.68
CA LEU A 577 9.00 -11.97 -23.77
C LEU A 577 10.33 -12.29 -24.46
N GLY A 578 11.34 -12.75 -23.72
CA GLY A 578 12.62 -13.17 -24.29
C GLY A 578 12.54 -14.44 -25.15
N ARG A 579 11.51 -15.28 -24.98
CA ARG A 579 11.27 -16.48 -25.79
C ARG A 579 10.37 -16.22 -27.00
N LEU A 580 9.51 -15.20 -26.94
CA LEU A 580 8.60 -14.85 -28.03
C LEU A 580 9.36 -14.09 -29.13
N GLY A 581 9.49 -14.69 -30.31
CA GLY A 581 10.00 -14.02 -31.50
C GLY A 581 8.95 -13.13 -32.17
N GLY A 582 9.39 -12.07 -32.87
CA GLY A 582 8.52 -11.19 -33.67
C GLY A 582 8.01 -9.94 -32.95
N LEU A 583 8.24 -9.79 -31.64
CA LEU A 583 7.93 -8.53 -30.96
C LEU A 583 9.02 -7.48 -31.24
N THR A 584 8.58 -6.25 -31.54
CA THR A 584 9.48 -5.08 -31.63
C THR A 584 9.93 -4.66 -30.22
N GLU A 585 11.07 -3.96 -30.11
CA GLU A 585 11.54 -3.44 -28.83
C GLU A 585 10.50 -2.51 -28.17
N GLU A 586 9.83 -1.68 -28.97
CA GLU A 586 8.75 -0.79 -28.51
C GLU A 586 7.58 -1.58 -27.91
N SER A 587 7.10 -2.64 -28.60
CA SER A 587 6.02 -3.48 -28.09
C SER A 587 6.41 -4.23 -26.81
N THR A 588 7.65 -4.72 -26.73
CA THR A 588 8.17 -5.38 -25.52
C THR A 588 8.21 -4.41 -24.34
N ARG A 589 8.66 -3.17 -24.58
CA ARG A 589 8.68 -2.10 -23.58
C ARG A 589 7.27 -1.74 -23.09
N CYS A 590 6.31 -1.59 -24.02
CA CYS A 590 4.90 -1.31 -23.68
C CYS A 590 4.32 -2.39 -22.77
N VAL A 591 4.55 -3.67 -23.09
CA VAL A 591 4.04 -4.81 -22.31
C VAL A 591 4.66 -4.82 -20.91
N LEU A 592 5.97 -4.55 -20.79
CA LEU A 592 6.65 -4.48 -19.49
C LEU A 592 6.17 -3.31 -18.64
N GLN A 593 5.98 -2.13 -19.22
CA GLN A 593 5.47 -0.94 -18.51
C GLN A 593 4.03 -1.15 -18.04
N GLY A 594 3.18 -1.69 -18.91
CA GLY A 594 1.81 -2.06 -18.55
C GLY A 594 1.81 -3.03 -17.37
N HIS A 595 2.66 -4.06 -17.40
CA HIS A 595 2.77 -4.99 -16.28
C HIS A 595 3.19 -4.33 -14.98
N ASP A 596 4.26 -3.53 -15.00
CA ASP A 596 4.81 -2.88 -13.79
C ASP A 596 3.75 -2.02 -13.09
N LEU A 597 2.93 -1.29 -13.86
CA LEU A 597 1.83 -0.52 -13.31
C LEU A 597 0.78 -1.40 -12.59
N LEU A 598 0.33 -2.47 -13.25
CA LEU A 598 -0.68 -3.36 -12.66
C LEU A 598 -0.13 -4.09 -11.44
N LEU A 599 1.13 -4.56 -11.52
CA LEU A 599 1.82 -5.24 -10.43
C LEU A 599 1.97 -4.32 -9.20
N ARG A 600 2.37 -3.06 -9.38
CA ARG A 600 2.45 -2.09 -8.27
C ARG A 600 1.09 -1.86 -7.62
N SER A 601 0.04 -1.70 -8.41
CA SER A 601 -1.33 -1.56 -7.92
C SER A 601 -1.79 -2.80 -7.12
N ALA A 602 -1.47 -4.00 -7.61
CA ALA A 602 -1.76 -5.26 -6.94
C ALA A 602 -1.00 -5.41 -5.62
N LEU A 603 0.30 -5.12 -5.60
CA LEU A 603 1.14 -5.20 -4.39
C LEU A 603 0.70 -4.20 -3.33
N ARG A 604 0.37 -2.97 -3.72
CA ARG A 604 -0.20 -1.98 -2.80
C ARG A 604 -1.48 -2.50 -2.16
N ARG A 605 -2.32 -3.21 -2.92
CA ARG A 605 -3.54 -3.80 -2.35
C ARG A 605 -3.25 -4.93 -1.37
N LEU A 606 -2.37 -5.84 -1.74
CA LEU A 606 -1.96 -6.94 -0.87
C LEU A 606 -1.29 -6.44 0.42
N ALA A 607 -0.55 -5.33 0.36
CA ALA A 607 0.05 -4.70 1.53
C ALA A 607 -1.00 -4.26 2.56
N LEU A 608 -2.02 -3.51 2.13
CA LEU A 608 -3.08 -3.07 3.04
C LEU A 608 -3.89 -4.25 3.58
N ARG A 609 -4.15 -5.25 2.73
CA ARG A 609 -4.81 -6.49 3.14
C ARG A 609 -4.01 -7.24 4.20
N GLY A 610 -2.68 -7.26 4.11
CA GLY A 610 -1.79 -7.81 5.12
C GLY A 610 -1.98 -7.14 6.49
N ASN A 611 -2.08 -5.81 6.53
CA ASN A 611 -2.32 -5.06 7.77
C ASN A 611 -3.70 -5.40 8.38
N ALA A 612 -4.75 -5.48 7.54
CA ALA A 612 -6.07 -5.87 8.00
C ALA A 612 -6.08 -7.31 8.58
N LEU A 613 -5.40 -8.26 7.92
CA LEU A 613 -5.28 -9.63 8.42
C LEU A 613 -4.49 -9.70 9.73
N ALA A 614 -3.40 -8.94 9.87
CA ALA A 614 -2.66 -8.84 11.12
C ALA A 614 -3.54 -8.28 12.25
N THR A 615 -4.43 -7.32 11.95
CA THR A 615 -5.41 -6.80 12.91
C THR A 615 -6.38 -7.89 13.37
N LEU A 616 -6.91 -8.68 12.43
CA LEU A 616 -7.81 -9.79 12.74
C LEU A 616 -7.10 -10.87 13.59
N THR A 617 -5.80 -11.10 13.38
CA THR A 617 -4.97 -11.94 14.27
C THR A 617 -5.00 -11.40 15.70
N GLN A 618 -4.78 -10.10 15.90
CA GLN A 618 -4.82 -9.50 17.24
C GLN A 618 -6.19 -9.62 17.89
N MET A 619 -7.27 -9.42 17.11
CA MET A 619 -8.63 -9.58 17.60
C MET A 619 -8.90 -11.02 18.07
N ARG A 620 -8.48 -12.04 17.31
CA ARG A 620 -8.62 -13.46 17.70
C ARG A 620 -7.87 -13.78 18.99
N LEU A 621 -6.65 -13.25 19.15
CA LEU A 621 -5.80 -13.56 20.29
C LEU A 621 -6.12 -12.72 21.54
N SER A 622 -6.86 -11.62 21.41
CA SER A 622 -7.15 -10.65 22.47
C SER A 622 -7.66 -11.28 23.78
N GLY A 623 -8.57 -12.25 23.70
CA GLY A 623 -9.12 -12.90 24.89
C GLY A 623 -8.09 -13.71 25.67
N LYS A 624 -7.21 -14.43 24.96
CA LYS A 624 -6.16 -15.24 25.57
C LYS A 624 -4.99 -14.39 26.07
N LYS A 625 -4.68 -13.30 25.36
CA LYS A 625 -3.75 -12.26 25.82
C LYS A 625 -4.21 -11.64 27.14
N ARG A 626 -5.50 -11.29 27.25
CA ARG A 626 -6.08 -10.76 28.48
C ARG A 626 -5.98 -11.76 29.63
N LEU A 627 -6.33 -13.03 29.39
CA LEU A 627 -6.19 -14.08 30.41
C LEU A 627 -4.75 -14.21 30.90
N LEU A 628 -3.78 -14.21 29.98
CA LEU A 628 -2.36 -14.28 30.34
C LEU A 628 -1.93 -13.04 31.16
N GLN A 629 -2.42 -11.86 30.77
CA GLN A 629 -2.18 -10.62 31.52
C GLN A 629 -2.75 -10.70 32.94
N GLU A 630 -4.00 -11.12 33.10
CA GLU A 630 -4.64 -11.29 34.41
C GLU A 630 -3.85 -12.27 35.31
N LEU A 631 -3.34 -13.37 34.76
CA LEU A 631 -2.50 -14.32 35.49
C LEU A 631 -1.15 -13.70 35.93
N ARG A 632 -0.53 -12.87 35.08
CA ARG A 632 0.69 -12.12 35.43
C ARG A 632 0.44 -11.10 36.52
N GLU A 633 -0.70 -10.40 36.46
CA GLU A 633 -1.12 -9.45 37.49
C GLU A 633 -1.40 -10.15 38.82
N GLN A 634 -2.10 -11.30 38.81
CA GLN A 634 -2.32 -12.12 40.01
C GLN A 634 -0.99 -12.59 40.63
N ARG A 635 -0.04 -13.04 39.81
CA ARG A 635 1.30 -13.41 40.28
C ARG A 635 2.00 -12.22 40.95
N ALA A 636 1.94 -11.03 40.35
CA ALA A 636 2.54 -9.82 40.89
C ALA A 636 1.89 -9.40 42.22
N LEU A 637 0.57 -9.60 42.37
CA LEU A 637 -0.16 -9.36 43.61
C LEU A 637 0.36 -10.27 44.73
N GLU A 638 0.46 -11.57 44.46
CA GLU A 638 0.90 -12.57 45.42
C GLU A 638 2.39 -12.41 45.81
N GLN A 639 3.24 -11.99 44.87
CA GLN A 639 4.64 -11.67 45.18
C GLN A 639 4.79 -10.47 46.12
N GLY A 640 3.84 -9.53 46.10
CA GLY A 640 3.85 -8.34 46.94
C GLY A 640 3.26 -8.53 48.35
N SER A 641 2.69 -9.70 48.66
CA SER A 641 1.83 -9.90 49.83
C SER A 641 2.56 -10.23 51.15
N SER A 642 3.83 -10.67 51.15
CA SER A 642 4.61 -10.88 52.39
C SER A 642 6.15 -10.87 52.21
N GLN A 643 6.90 -10.52 53.27
CA GLN A 643 8.38 -10.62 53.33
C GLN A 643 8.87 -11.99 53.84
N CYS A 644 7.96 -12.86 54.29
CA CYS A 644 8.25 -14.20 54.80
C CYS A 644 7.26 -15.16 54.12
N LEU A 645 7.74 -15.92 53.15
CA LEU A 645 6.94 -16.89 52.41
C LEU A 645 6.53 -18.03 53.35
N ASP A 646 5.24 -18.16 53.63
CA ASP A 646 4.68 -19.42 54.13
C ASP A 646 4.81 -20.49 53.02
N GLU A 647 4.97 -21.77 53.39
CA GLU A 647 5.08 -22.89 52.45
C GLU A 647 3.88 -22.93 51.47
N HIS A 648 2.68 -22.62 51.96
CA HIS A 648 1.48 -22.54 51.14
C HIS A 648 1.53 -21.38 50.13
N GLN A 649 2.03 -20.21 50.52
CA GLN A 649 2.20 -19.06 49.61
C GLN A 649 3.25 -19.35 48.54
N TRP A 650 4.34 -20.01 48.92
CA TRP A 650 5.36 -20.41 47.97
C TRP A 650 4.84 -21.46 46.96
N GLN A 651 4.06 -22.44 47.42
CA GLN A 651 3.40 -23.42 46.54
C GLN A 651 2.41 -22.75 45.58
N LEU A 652 1.61 -21.80 46.07
CA LEU A 652 0.69 -21.01 45.23
C LEU A 652 1.45 -20.21 44.16
N LEU A 653 2.53 -19.52 44.55
CA LEU A 653 3.37 -18.77 43.61
C LEU A 653 4.00 -19.66 42.54
N ARG A 654 4.47 -20.86 42.91
CA ARG A 654 4.95 -21.85 41.92
C ARG A 654 3.84 -22.32 41.00
N ALA A 655 2.64 -22.62 41.52
CA ALA A 655 1.51 -23.04 40.71
C ALA A 655 1.03 -21.93 39.74
N LEU A 656 1.05 -20.67 40.17
CA LEU A 656 0.77 -19.53 39.30
C LEU A 656 1.85 -19.34 38.24
N GLU A 657 3.12 -19.49 38.60
CA GLU A 657 4.23 -19.42 37.64
C GLU A 657 4.15 -20.52 36.59
N THR A 658 3.87 -21.77 36.97
CA THR A 658 3.68 -22.87 36.02
C THR A 658 2.50 -22.58 35.10
N ARG A 659 1.37 -22.08 35.64
CA ARG A 659 0.19 -21.73 34.85
C ARG A 659 0.46 -20.57 33.87
N VAL A 660 1.19 -19.55 34.29
CA VAL A 660 1.59 -18.44 33.40
C VAL A 660 2.46 -18.95 32.25
N LEU A 661 3.40 -19.86 32.53
CA LEU A 661 4.25 -20.45 31.49
C LEU A 661 3.44 -21.34 30.52
N GLU A 662 2.53 -22.16 31.03
CA GLU A 662 1.65 -23.00 30.21
C GLU A 662 0.71 -22.18 29.32
N GLU A 663 0.08 -21.14 29.85
CA GLU A 663 -0.80 -20.28 29.06
C GLU A 663 -0.01 -19.40 28.08
N ALA A 664 1.23 -19.00 28.42
CA ALA A 664 2.12 -18.32 27.49
C ALA A 664 2.51 -19.22 26.30
N SER A 665 2.88 -20.49 26.56
CA SER A 665 3.21 -21.43 25.48
C SER A 665 2.00 -21.74 24.60
N ARG A 666 0.82 -21.90 25.19
CA ARG A 666 -0.44 -22.09 24.43
C ARG A 666 -0.76 -20.89 23.55
N LEU A 667 -0.63 -19.68 24.09
CA LEU A 667 -0.83 -18.46 23.33
C LEU A 667 0.16 -18.35 22.16
N GLU A 668 1.42 -18.74 22.36
CA GLU A 668 2.42 -18.75 21.30
C GLU A 668 2.09 -19.75 20.19
N GLU A 669 1.72 -20.99 20.54
CA GLU A 669 1.31 -22.02 19.58
C GLU A 669 0.12 -21.57 18.72
N GLU A 670 -0.89 -20.99 19.37
CA GLU A 670 -2.08 -20.50 18.67
C GLU A 670 -1.83 -19.22 17.88
N ALA A 671 -0.96 -18.34 18.35
CA ALA A 671 -0.53 -17.18 17.59
C ALA A 671 0.17 -17.63 16.30
N GLN A 672 1.06 -18.63 16.38
CA GLN A 672 1.71 -19.23 15.21
C GLN A 672 0.70 -19.90 14.27
N GLN A 673 -0.26 -20.65 14.80
CA GLN A 673 -1.31 -21.29 13.99
C GLN A 673 -2.21 -20.27 13.30
N THR A 674 -2.69 -19.27 14.04
CA THR A 674 -3.56 -18.20 13.52
C THR A 674 -2.85 -17.39 12.45
N ARG A 675 -1.58 -17.06 12.70
CA ARG A 675 -0.71 -16.39 11.73
C ARG A 675 -0.56 -17.21 10.46
N LEU A 676 -0.25 -18.51 10.56
CA LEU A 676 -0.11 -19.39 9.40
C LEU A 676 -1.41 -19.45 8.58
N GLN A 677 -2.56 -19.57 9.23
CA GLN A 677 -3.87 -19.60 8.55
C GLN A 677 -4.13 -18.30 7.77
N LEU A 678 -3.86 -17.15 8.37
CA LEU A 678 -4.11 -15.85 7.75
C LEU A 678 -3.08 -15.55 6.64
N GLN A 679 -1.84 -16.01 6.78
CA GLN A 679 -0.83 -15.97 5.71
C GLN A 679 -1.21 -16.85 4.52
N GLN A 680 -1.72 -18.06 4.76
CA GLN A 680 -2.25 -18.92 3.69
C GLN A 680 -3.39 -18.23 2.94
N ARG A 681 -4.23 -17.48 3.65
CA ARG A 681 -5.29 -16.69 3.04
C ARG A 681 -4.76 -15.53 2.21
N LEU A 682 -3.77 -14.78 2.72
CA LEU A 682 -3.10 -13.74 1.94
C LEU A 682 -2.45 -14.31 0.67
N LEU A 683 -1.84 -15.49 0.76
CA LEU A 683 -1.27 -16.19 -0.39
C LEU A 683 -2.33 -16.61 -1.41
N ALA A 684 -3.49 -17.09 -0.95
CA ALA A 684 -4.61 -17.42 -1.84
C ALA A 684 -5.14 -16.16 -2.56
N GLU A 685 -5.38 -15.07 -1.83
CA GLU A 685 -5.80 -13.79 -2.41
C GLU A 685 -4.71 -13.24 -3.37
N ALA A 686 -3.42 -13.40 -3.05
CA ALA A 686 -2.31 -13.05 -3.94
C ALA A 686 -2.28 -13.90 -5.22
N GLN A 687 -2.65 -15.19 -5.14
CA GLN A 687 -2.77 -16.06 -6.31
C GLN A 687 -3.93 -15.63 -7.21
N GLU A 688 -5.08 -15.23 -6.65
CA GLU A 688 -6.22 -14.71 -7.40
C GLU A 688 -5.85 -13.43 -8.15
N VAL A 689 -5.21 -12.48 -7.46
CA VAL A 689 -4.69 -11.26 -8.09
C VAL A 689 -3.62 -11.58 -9.13
N GLY A 690 -2.76 -12.57 -8.86
CA GLY A 690 -1.76 -13.08 -9.81
C GLY A 690 -2.37 -13.64 -11.10
N GLN A 691 -3.53 -14.32 -11.01
CA GLN A 691 -4.28 -14.78 -12.19
C GLN A 691 -4.83 -13.61 -13.00
N LEU A 692 -5.37 -12.57 -12.35
CA LEU A 692 -5.82 -11.35 -13.04
C LEU A 692 -4.65 -10.68 -13.77
N LEU A 693 -3.51 -10.53 -13.11
CA LEU A 693 -2.28 -10.00 -13.73
C LEU A 693 -1.90 -10.84 -14.94
N GLN A 694 -1.88 -12.17 -14.82
CA GLN A 694 -1.56 -13.07 -15.93
C GLN A 694 -2.52 -12.89 -17.12
N GLN A 695 -3.83 -12.82 -16.88
CA GLN A 695 -4.84 -12.62 -17.94
C GLN A 695 -4.61 -11.31 -18.70
N HIS A 696 -4.32 -10.22 -17.98
CA HIS A 696 -3.99 -8.93 -18.59
C HIS A 696 -2.71 -9.02 -19.43
N MET A 697 -1.70 -9.75 -18.96
CA MET A 697 -0.45 -9.95 -19.69
C MET A 697 -0.63 -10.78 -20.95
N GLU A 698 -1.38 -11.88 -20.88
CA GLU A 698 -1.70 -12.72 -22.03
C GLU A 698 -2.43 -11.91 -23.12
N CYS A 699 -3.39 -11.07 -22.72
CA CYS A 699 -4.09 -10.17 -23.63
C CYS A 699 -3.15 -9.14 -24.27
N ALA A 700 -2.30 -8.48 -23.49
CA ALA A 700 -1.36 -7.47 -23.98
C ALA A 700 -0.34 -8.06 -24.96
N ILE A 701 0.22 -9.22 -24.65
CA ILE A 701 1.14 -9.97 -25.52
C ILE A 701 0.41 -10.38 -26.82
N GLY A 702 -0.80 -10.94 -26.69
CA GLY A 702 -1.61 -11.34 -27.84
C GLY A 702 -1.91 -10.17 -28.79
N GLN A 703 -2.27 -9.01 -28.24
CA GLN A 703 -2.49 -7.79 -29.02
C GLN A 703 -1.21 -7.32 -29.73
N ALA A 704 -0.06 -7.34 -29.04
CA ALA A 704 1.23 -6.97 -29.63
C ALA A 704 1.61 -7.89 -30.80
N LEU A 705 1.42 -9.21 -30.64
CA LEU A 705 1.66 -10.20 -31.70
C LEU A 705 0.69 -10.03 -32.88
N LEU A 706 -0.59 -9.72 -32.62
CA LEU A 706 -1.57 -9.45 -33.68
C LEU A 706 -1.19 -8.21 -34.50
N VAL A 707 -0.75 -7.14 -33.84
CA VAL A 707 -0.26 -5.93 -34.53
C VAL A 707 0.97 -6.27 -35.38
N HIS A 708 1.91 -7.06 -34.85
CA HIS A 708 3.06 -7.51 -35.62
C HIS A 708 2.65 -8.32 -36.85
N ALA A 709 1.75 -9.30 -36.71
CA ALA A 709 1.28 -10.13 -37.81
C ALA A 709 0.57 -9.31 -38.90
N ARG A 710 -0.25 -8.31 -38.52
CA ARG A 710 -0.89 -7.38 -39.46
C ARG A 710 0.12 -6.52 -40.21
N ASN A 711 1.16 -6.05 -39.52
CA ASN A 711 2.24 -5.28 -40.13
C ASN A 711 3.08 -6.16 -41.08
N ALA A 712 3.31 -7.42 -40.76
CA ALA A 712 3.99 -8.38 -41.63
C ALA A 712 3.13 -8.72 -42.87
N ALA A 713 1.82 -8.91 -42.69
CA ALA A 713 0.89 -9.17 -43.79
C ALA A 713 0.74 -7.96 -44.74
N THR A 714 0.74 -6.73 -44.22
CA THR A 714 0.72 -5.52 -45.05
C THR A 714 2.01 -5.32 -45.84
N LYS A 715 3.18 -5.72 -45.30
CA LYS A 715 4.44 -5.80 -46.07
C LYS A 715 4.40 -6.88 -47.15
N SER A 716 3.66 -7.98 -46.95
CA SER A 716 3.52 -9.04 -47.96
C SER A 716 2.70 -8.63 -49.20
N ARG A 717 1.99 -7.49 -49.14
CA ARG A 717 1.29 -6.85 -50.27
C ARG A 717 2.25 -6.29 -51.33
N ASP A 718 3.54 -6.20 -51.04
CA ASP A 718 4.59 -5.99 -52.06
C ASP A 718 4.65 -7.14 -53.08
N LYS A 719 4.07 -8.31 -52.80
CA LYS A 719 3.90 -9.39 -53.80
C LYS A 719 2.94 -9.01 -54.93
N ASP A 720 1.93 -8.16 -54.69
CA ASP A 720 1.04 -7.65 -55.75
C ASP A 720 1.83 -6.79 -56.77
N ARG A 721 2.97 -6.22 -56.36
CA ARG A 721 3.92 -5.50 -57.25
C ARG A 721 4.64 -6.43 -58.22
N ASP A 722 4.94 -7.67 -57.79
CA ASP A 722 5.58 -8.67 -58.65
C ASP A 722 4.61 -9.25 -59.70
N ASP A 723 3.33 -9.39 -59.34
CA ASP A 723 2.29 -9.76 -60.31
C ASP A 723 2.05 -8.64 -61.33
N PHE A 724 2.08 -7.37 -60.91
CA PHE A 724 2.05 -6.22 -61.83
C PHE A 724 3.24 -6.22 -62.81
N LYS A 725 4.47 -6.55 -62.36
CA LYS A 725 5.63 -6.69 -63.25
C LYS A 725 5.45 -7.80 -64.27
N ARG A 726 4.88 -8.95 -63.86
CA ARG A 726 4.62 -10.09 -64.75
C ARG A 726 3.63 -9.69 -65.85
N THR A 727 2.52 -9.04 -65.48
CA THR A 727 1.53 -8.53 -66.43
C THR A 727 2.09 -7.46 -67.36
N LEU A 728 2.92 -6.54 -66.84
CA LEU A 728 3.55 -5.49 -67.66
C LEU A 728 4.57 -6.09 -68.65
N MET A 729 5.28 -7.14 -68.25
CA MET A 729 6.21 -7.89 -69.12
C MET A 729 5.47 -8.67 -70.21
N GLU A 730 4.38 -9.36 -69.88
CA GLU A 730 3.51 -10.02 -70.86
C GLU A 730 2.97 -9.01 -71.88
N THR A 731 2.46 -7.87 -71.40
CA THR A 731 1.94 -6.78 -72.26
C THR A 731 3.03 -6.16 -73.15
N ALA A 732 4.26 -6.02 -72.63
CA ALA A 732 5.40 -5.50 -73.40
C ALA A 732 5.88 -6.48 -74.49
N VAL A 733 5.77 -7.80 -74.26
CA VAL A 733 6.11 -8.85 -75.24
C VAL A 733 5.03 -9.00 -76.31
N GLU A 734 3.77 -8.76 -75.95
CA GLU A 734 2.63 -8.76 -76.88
C GLU A 734 2.51 -7.47 -77.71
N SER A 735 3.31 -6.46 -77.40
CA SER A 735 3.36 -5.19 -78.14
C SER A 735 3.95 -5.37 -79.54
N VAL A 736 3.22 -4.92 -80.56
CA VAL A 736 3.61 -4.97 -81.99
C VAL A 736 4.91 -4.20 -82.28
N TYR A 737 5.34 -3.33 -81.36
CA TYR A 737 6.45 -2.41 -81.55
C TYR A 737 7.78 -2.88 -80.95
N VAL A 738 7.82 -4.03 -80.27
CA VAL A 738 9.02 -4.53 -79.59
C VAL A 738 9.18 -6.03 -79.85
N THR A 739 10.42 -6.47 -80.12
CA THR A 739 10.68 -7.91 -80.28
C THR A 739 10.83 -8.58 -78.92
N SER A 740 10.39 -9.84 -78.78
CA SER A 740 10.60 -10.63 -77.56
C SER A 740 12.07 -10.71 -77.15
N THR A 741 12.99 -10.69 -78.11
CA THR A 741 14.44 -10.61 -77.90
C THR A 741 14.91 -9.28 -77.29
N GLY A 742 14.22 -8.17 -77.58
CA GLY A 742 14.49 -6.86 -76.99
C GLY A 742 14.07 -6.79 -75.51
N VAL A 743 12.89 -7.31 -75.18
CA VAL A 743 12.42 -7.40 -73.79
C VAL A 743 13.31 -8.35 -72.97
N SER A 744 13.68 -9.51 -73.54
CA SER A 744 14.60 -10.46 -72.87
C SER A 744 15.98 -9.86 -72.57
N ARG A 745 16.51 -9.01 -73.45
CA ARG A 745 17.78 -8.29 -73.19
C ARG A 745 17.66 -7.29 -72.04
N LEU A 746 16.53 -6.59 -71.95
CA LEU A 746 16.28 -5.62 -70.88
C LEU A 746 16.13 -6.31 -69.53
N VAL A 747 15.40 -7.43 -69.48
CA VAL A 747 15.30 -8.29 -68.30
C VAL A 747 16.66 -8.85 -67.90
N GLN A 748 17.45 -9.32 -68.86
CA GLN A 748 18.80 -9.81 -68.59
C GLN A 748 19.72 -8.71 -68.06
N ALA A 749 19.64 -7.49 -68.60
CA ALA A 749 20.38 -6.33 -68.12
C ALA A 749 19.99 -5.93 -66.69
N TYR A 750 18.69 -5.99 -66.36
CA TYR A 750 18.19 -5.75 -65.01
C TYR A 750 18.71 -6.77 -64.00
N TYR A 751 18.62 -8.07 -64.29
CA TYR A 751 19.16 -9.10 -63.40
C TYR A 751 20.69 -9.03 -63.28
N GLN A 752 21.41 -8.66 -64.35
CA GLN A 752 22.84 -8.39 -64.28
C GLN A 752 23.15 -7.16 -63.42
N HIS A 753 22.32 -6.12 -63.47
CA HIS A 753 22.51 -4.92 -62.66
C HIS A 753 22.25 -5.17 -61.18
N ILE A 754 21.18 -5.90 -60.84
CA ILE A 754 20.90 -6.36 -59.47
C ILE A 754 22.04 -7.25 -58.96
N GLY A 755 22.52 -8.17 -59.79
CA GLY A 755 23.67 -9.02 -59.45
C GLY A 755 24.87 -8.20 -59.00
N ARG A 756 25.22 -7.14 -59.75
CA ARG A 756 26.30 -6.23 -59.39
C ARG A 756 26.03 -5.43 -58.11
N ILE A 757 24.80 -4.95 -57.90
CA ILE A 757 24.42 -4.23 -56.67
C ILE A 757 24.57 -5.14 -55.44
N MET A 758 24.17 -6.41 -55.56
CA MET A 758 24.30 -7.38 -54.47
C MET A 758 25.76 -7.78 -54.23
N GLU A 759 26.55 -8.00 -55.29
CA GLU A 759 27.99 -8.26 -55.18
C GLU A 759 28.71 -7.10 -54.48
N ASP A 760 28.45 -5.87 -54.90
CA ASP A 760 28.98 -4.66 -54.28
C ASP A 760 28.57 -4.52 -52.80
N HIS A 761 27.33 -4.85 -52.46
CA HIS A 761 26.86 -4.80 -51.08
C HIS A 761 27.54 -5.85 -50.20
N GLU A 762 27.65 -7.09 -50.68
CA GLU A 762 28.35 -8.15 -49.96
C GLU A 762 29.85 -7.83 -49.81
N GLU A 763 30.49 -7.23 -50.82
CA GLU A 763 31.87 -6.73 -50.70
C GLU A 763 32.01 -5.63 -49.64
N ARG A 764 31.12 -4.63 -49.63
CA ARG A 764 31.11 -3.54 -48.63
C ARG A 764 30.86 -4.08 -47.22
N LYS A 765 29.92 -5.00 -47.06
CA LYS A 765 29.63 -5.69 -45.80
C LYS A 765 30.84 -6.50 -45.31
N LEU A 766 31.49 -7.23 -46.21
CA LEU A 766 32.67 -8.02 -45.87
C LEU A 766 33.88 -7.13 -45.50
N GLN A 767 34.06 -6.00 -46.19
CA GLN A 767 35.06 -4.98 -45.84
C GLN A 767 34.78 -4.35 -44.47
N HIS A 768 33.51 -4.06 -44.17
CA HIS A 768 33.14 -3.45 -42.89
C HIS A 768 33.29 -4.42 -41.72
N LEU A 769 32.91 -5.69 -41.90
CA LEU A 769 33.15 -6.75 -40.92
C LEU A 769 34.64 -6.96 -40.63
N LYS A 770 35.49 -6.92 -41.66
CA LYS A 770 36.96 -6.98 -41.50
C LYS A 770 37.49 -5.78 -40.70
N THR A 771 36.95 -4.59 -40.93
CA THR A 771 37.33 -3.36 -40.22
C THR A 771 36.95 -3.44 -38.74
N LEU A 772 35.70 -3.81 -38.45
CA LEU A 772 35.21 -4.03 -37.08
C LEU A 772 35.97 -5.12 -36.34
N GLN A 773 36.35 -6.21 -37.03
CA GLN A 773 37.18 -7.27 -36.45
C GLN A 773 38.59 -6.75 -36.11
N GLY A 774 39.17 -5.90 -36.95
CA GLY A 774 40.44 -5.22 -36.71
C GLY A 774 40.38 -4.28 -35.51
N GLU A 775 39.36 -3.42 -35.45
CA GLU A 775 39.12 -2.50 -34.33
C GLU A 775 38.89 -3.24 -33.00
N ARG A 776 38.19 -4.37 -33.03
CA ARG A 776 38.00 -5.24 -31.86
C ARG A 776 39.32 -5.82 -31.37
N MET A 777 40.19 -6.24 -32.29
CA MET A 777 41.50 -6.78 -31.97
C MET A 777 42.43 -5.70 -31.39
N GLU A 778 42.40 -4.49 -31.95
CA GLU A 778 43.20 -3.35 -31.46
C GLU A 778 42.71 -2.85 -30.10
N ASN A 779 41.40 -2.72 -29.88
CA ASN A 779 40.84 -2.38 -28.56
C ASN A 779 41.22 -3.41 -27.49
N TYR A 780 41.19 -4.71 -27.85
CA TYR A 780 41.65 -5.78 -26.95
C TYR A 780 43.15 -5.67 -26.63
N LYS A 781 44.00 -5.36 -27.63
CA LYS A 781 45.44 -5.13 -27.43
C LYS A 781 45.72 -3.90 -26.57
N LEU A 782 45.02 -2.79 -26.79
CA LEU A 782 45.10 -1.55 -26.00
C LEU A 782 44.73 -1.81 -24.54
N ARG A 783 43.65 -2.56 -24.27
CA ARG A 783 43.23 -2.92 -22.91
C ARG A 783 44.22 -3.86 -22.22
N LYS A 784 44.74 -4.87 -22.94
CA LYS A 784 45.76 -5.78 -22.41
C LYS A 784 47.06 -5.03 -22.05
N LYS A 785 47.42 -4.00 -22.83
CA LYS A 785 48.53 -3.08 -22.51
C LYS A 785 48.21 -2.23 -21.28
N GLN A 786 46.98 -1.76 -21.12
CA GLN A 786 46.53 -0.96 -19.97
C GLN A 786 46.45 -1.78 -18.67
N GLU A 787 46.12 -3.07 -18.75
CA GLU A 787 46.16 -4.02 -17.63
C GLU A 787 47.59 -4.34 -17.17
N LEU A 788 48.56 -4.34 -18.08
CA LEU A 788 49.99 -4.55 -17.77
C LEU A 788 50.67 -3.31 -17.14
N SER A 789 50.10 -2.11 -17.29
CA SER A 789 50.67 -0.86 -16.76
C SER A 789 50.33 -0.55 -15.30
N ASN A 790 49.55 -1.39 -14.60
CA ASN A 790 49.26 -1.24 -13.17
C ASN A 790 49.92 -2.35 -12.32
N PRO A 791 51.21 -2.22 -11.94
CA PRO A 791 51.81 -3.13 -10.98
C PRO A 791 51.29 -2.80 -9.56
N SER A 792 50.64 -3.76 -8.90
CA SER A 792 50.32 -3.62 -7.47
C SER A 792 51.61 -3.66 -6.65
N SER A 793 51.84 -2.64 -5.83
CA SER A 793 52.87 -2.62 -4.79
C SER A 793 52.73 -3.87 -3.89
N GLY A 794 53.86 -4.51 -3.60
CA GLY A 794 53.90 -5.84 -3.03
C GLY A 794 53.59 -5.96 -1.53
N SER A 795 53.52 -7.21 -1.09
CA SER A 795 54.08 -7.62 0.19
C SER A 795 54.73 -9.00 0.02
N ARG A 796 55.97 -9.08 0.52
CA ARG A 796 56.83 -10.25 0.56
C ARG A 796 56.99 -10.53 2.05
N THR A 797 56.39 -11.61 2.56
CA THR A 797 56.79 -12.19 3.84
C THR A 797 56.61 -13.70 3.80
N ALA A 798 57.60 -14.37 4.38
CA ALA A 798 57.78 -15.79 4.48
C ALA A 798 57.11 -16.34 5.76
N GLY A 799 56.64 -17.59 5.74
CA GLY A 799 56.36 -18.34 6.97
C GLY A 799 55.24 -19.37 6.89
N GLY A 800 55.58 -20.65 6.67
CA GLY A 800 54.73 -21.79 7.07
C GLY A 800 53.74 -22.32 6.03
N ALA A 801 53.68 -23.65 5.92
CA ALA A 801 52.87 -24.39 4.96
C ALA A 801 51.34 -24.24 5.10
N GLN A 802 50.87 -23.46 6.09
CA GLN A 802 49.45 -23.20 6.34
C GLN A 802 49.00 -21.81 5.85
N GLU A 803 49.93 -20.87 5.62
CA GLU A 803 49.64 -19.52 5.06
C GLU A 803 49.46 -19.54 3.53
N THR A 804 50.02 -20.54 2.84
CA THR A 804 49.95 -20.64 1.37
C THR A 804 48.53 -20.87 0.87
N SER A 805 47.73 -21.67 1.57
CA SER A 805 46.32 -21.91 1.22
C SER A 805 45.47 -20.65 1.39
N GLN A 806 45.69 -19.90 2.47
CA GLN A 806 44.95 -18.67 2.76
C GLN A 806 45.36 -17.51 1.84
N ALA A 807 46.65 -17.39 1.51
CA ALA A 807 47.16 -16.41 0.55
C ALA A 807 46.72 -16.73 -0.90
N VAL A 808 46.65 -18.02 -1.26
CA VAL A 808 46.08 -18.47 -2.54
C VAL A 808 44.58 -18.20 -2.58
N HIS A 809 43.85 -18.46 -1.48
CA HIS A 809 42.42 -18.20 -1.42
C HIS A 809 42.11 -16.69 -1.47
N GLN A 810 42.90 -15.85 -0.80
CA GLN A 810 42.80 -14.39 -0.90
C GLN A 810 43.18 -13.88 -2.30
N ARG A 811 44.22 -14.43 -2.95
CA ARG A 811 44.53 -14.11 -4.34
C ARG A 811 43.40 -14.51 -5.28
N MET A 812 42.83 -15.70 -5.09
CA MET A 812 41.71 -16.20 -5.88
C MET A 812 40.45 -15.34 -5.68
N LEU A 813 40.14 -14.95 -4.45
CA LEU A 813 39.04 -14.02 -4.14
C LEU A 813 39.30 -12.62 -4.70
N SER A 814 40.53 -12.13 -4.68
CA SER A 814 40.87 -10.83 -5.28
C SER A 814 40.80 -10.88 -6.81
N GLN A 815 41.21 -11.99 -7.43
CA GLN A 815 41.06 -12.24 -8.86
C GLN A 815 39.59 -12.41 -9.24
N GLN A 816 38.80 -13.11 -8.43
CA GLN A 816 37.36 -13.28 -8.63
C GLN A 816 36.63 -11.94 -8.51
N LYS A 817 36.92 -11.13 -7.48
CA LYS A 817 36.38 -9.78 -7.33
C LYS A 817 36.78 -8.87 -8.49
N ARG A 818 38.03 -8.95 -8.95
CA ARG A 818 38.51 -8.18 -10.11
C ARG A 818 37.86 -8.65 -11.41
N PHE A 819 37.68 -9.95 -11.59
CA PHE A 819 36.97 -10.53 -12.74
C PHE A 819 35.49 -10.13 -12.74
N LEU A 820 34.82 -10.23 -11.59
CA LEU A 820 33.43 -9.81 -11.41
C LEU A 820 33.24 -8.30 -11.62
N ALA A 821 34.19 -7.46 -11.23
CA ALA A 821 34.14 -6.02 -11.51
C ALA A 821 34.40 -5.68 -12.99
N GLN A 822 35.23 -6.48 -13.68
CA GLN A 822 35.51 -6.31 -15.10
C GLN A 822 34.43 -6.90 -16.01
N PHE A 823 33.64 -7.85 -15.51
CA PHE A 823 32.58 -8.53 -16.25
C PHE A 823 31.47 -7.60 -16.76
N PRO A 824 30.85 -6.71 -15.94
CA PRO A 824 29.84 -5.78 -16.44
C PRO A 824 30.41 -4.79 -17.44
N VAL A 825 31.64 -4.31 -17.24
CA VAL A 825 32.33 -3.44 -18.21
C VAL A 825 32.58 -4.17 -19.54
N HIS A 826 32.92 -5.46 -19.48
CA HIS A 826 33.11 -6.28 -20.67
C HIS A 826 31.78 -6.58 -21.38
N GLN A 827 30.71 -6.85 -20.64
CA GLN A 827 29.37 -7.03 -21.21
C GLN A 827 28.86 -5.74 -21.87
N GLN A 828 29.03 -4.59 -21.22
CA GLN A 828 28.59 -3.30 -21.75
C GLN A 828 29.37 -2.87 -22.99
N MET A 829 30.68 -3.16 -23.04
CA MET A 829 31.50 -2.94 -24.23
C MET A 829 31.10 -3.89 -25.38
N ARG A 830 30.79 -5.17 -25.09
CA ARG A 830 30.29 -6.11 -26.10
C ARG A 830 28.96 -5.66 -26.67
N LEU A 831 28.06 -5.17 -25.81
CA LEU A 831 26.76 -4.66 -26.19
C LEU A 831 26.90 -3.38 -27.04
N HIS A 832 27.77 -2.45 -26.65
CA HIS A 832 28.05 -1.24 -27.44
C HIS A 832 28.67 -1.57 -28.81
N ALA A 833 29.61 -2.52 -28.88
CA ALA A 833 30.17 -2.98 -30.15
C ALA A 833 29.13 -3.66 -31.04
N GLN A 834 28.20 -4.42 -30.44
CA GLN A 834 27.06 -5.01 -31.16
C GLN A 834 26.07 -3.94 -31.65
N GLN A 835 25.82 -2.89 -30.87
CA GLN A 835 24.98 -1.76 -31.27
C GLN A 835 25.61 -0.95 -32.41
N GLN A 836 26.92 -0.69 -32.36
CA GLN A 836 27.65 -0.05 -33.46
C GLN A 836 27.64 -0.91 -34.73
N GLN A 837 27.84 -2.23 -34.58
CA GLN A 837 27.74 -3.16 -35.70
C GLN A 837 26.33 -3.17 -36.30
N ALA A 838 25.29 -3.22 -35.46
CA ALA A 838 23.90 -3.15 -35.91
C ALA A 838 23.61 -1.84 -36.66
N GLY A 839 23.99 -0.69 -36.11
CA GLY A 839 23.75 0.61 -36.75
C GLY A 839 24.42 0.80 -38.11
N VAL A 840 25.62 0.22 -38.33
CA VAL A 840 26.24 0.28 -39.66
C VAL A 840 25.64 -0.76 -40.62
N MET A 841 25.22 -1.93 -40.12
CA MET A 841 24.48 -2.89 -40.92
C MET A 841 23.14 -2.31 -41.39
N ASP A 842 22.41 -1.62 -40.51
CA ASP A 842 21.15 -0.94 -40.83
C ASP A 842 21.36 0.16 -41.89
N LEU A 843 22.47 0.90 -41.81
CA LEU A 843 22.83 1.92 -42.81
C LEU A 843 23.15 1.29 -44.18
N LEU A 844 23.91 0.19 -44.21
CA LEU A 844 24.24 -0.53 -45.44
C LEU A 844 23.01 -1.20 -46.05
N GLU A 845 22.09 -1.68 -45.23
CA GLU A 845 20.81 -2.25 -45.65
C GLU A 845 19.92 -1.15 -46.25
N ALA A 846 19.79 0.01 -45.60
CA ALA A 846 19.05 1.14 -46.17
C ALA A 846 19.65 1.65 -47.49
N GLN A 847 20.99 1.63 -47.63
CA GLN A 847 21.65 1.95 -48.89
C GLN A 847 21.37 0.92 -49.99
N LEU A 848 21.40 -0.38 -49.65
CA LEU A 848 21.04 -1.44 -50.57
C LEU A 848 19.57 -1.31 -51.01
N GLU A 849 18.65 -1.10 -50.07
CA GLU A 849 17.24 -0.89 -50.36
C GLU A 849 17.05 0.29 -51.32
N THR A 850 17.74 1.41 -51.10
CA THR A 850 17.66 2.58 -51.99
C THR A 850 18.19 2.25 -53.39
N GLN A 851 19.33 1.56 -53.51
CA GLN A 851 19.92 1.17 -54.79
C GLN A 851 19.05 0.17 -55.57
N LEU A 852 18.45 -0.79 -54.86
CA LEU A 852 17.51 -1.75 -55.45
C LEU A 852 16.21 -1.06 -55.89
N GLN A 853 15.67 -0.15 -55.07
CA GLN A 853 14.49 0.64 -55.44
C GLN A 853 14.73 1.52 -56.67
N GLU A 854 15.89 2.17 -56.78
CA GLU A 854 16.27 2.95 -57.96
C GLU A 854 16.42 2.09 -59.21
N ALA A 855 17.12 0.95 -59.11
CA ALA A 855 17.29 0.01 -60.22
C ALA A 855 15.95 -0.57 -60.69
N GLU A 856 15.06 -0.87 -59.76
CA GLU A 856 13.73 -1.39 -60.03
C GLU A 856 12.81 -0.34 -60.65
N GLN A 857 12.86 0.90 -60.17
CA GLN A 857 12.07 2.00 -60.74
C GLN A 857 12.50 2.31 -62.18
N ASN A 858 13.81 2.28 -62.45
CA ASN A 858 14.35 2.44 -63.80
C ASN A 858 13.86 1.31 -64.73
N PHE A 859 13.95 0.06 -64.28
CA PHE A 859 13.45 -1.10 -65.04
C PHE A 859 11.96 -1.01 -65.35
N ILE A 860 11.11 -0.68 -64.36
CA ILE A 860 9.66 -0.53 -64.56
C ILE A 860 9.35 0.62 -65.50
N SER A 861 10.08 1.74 -65.41
CA SER A 861 9.88 2.90 -66.28
C SER A 861 10.22 2.61 -67.75
N GLU A 862 11.31 1.88 -68.00
CA GLU A 862 11.71 1.47 -69.36
C GLU A 862 10.73 0.45 -69.94
N LEU A 863 10.29 -0.52 -69.12
CA LEU A 863 9.36 -1.56 -69.54
C LEU A 863 7.96 -1.00 -69.83
N ALA A 864 7.49 -0.03 -69.02
CA ALA A 864 6.24 0.68 -69.26
C ALA A 864 6.31 1.58 -70.52
N ALA A 865 7.46 2.22 -70.78
CA ALA A 865 7.67 3.00 -71.99
C ALA A 865 7.61 2.12 -73.25
N LEU A 866 8.15 0.90 -73.19
CA LEU A 866 8.06 -0.10 -74.26
C LEU A 866 6.64 -0.64 -74.46
N ALA A 867 5.89 -0.82 -73.38
CA ALA A 867 4.48 -1.25 -73.42
C ALA A 867 3.48 -0.10 -73.73
N ARG A 868 3.94 1.16 -73.80
CA ARG A 868 3.11 2.38 -73.91
C ARG A 868 1.99 2.47 -72.88
N VAL A 869 2.23 1.95 -71.69
CA VAL A 869 1.30 2.07 -70.56
C VAL A 869 1.59 3.41 -69.86
N PRO A 870 0.64 4.35 -69.79
CA PRO A 870 0.84 5.57 -69.03
C PRO A 870 0.98 5.20 -67.55
N LEU A 871 2.20 5.29 -67.03
CA LEU A 871 2.42 5.30 -65.59
C LEU A 871 1.83 6.61 -65.07
N ALA A 872 0.80 6.52 -64.24
CA ALA A 872 0.37 7.69 -63.48
C ALA A 872 1.59 8.19 -62.70
N GLU A 873 1.94 9.46 -62.87
CA GLU A 873 2.95 10.12 -62.03
C GLU A 873 2.54 9.89 -60.57
N SER A 874 3.22 8.97 -59.89
CA SER A 874 3.16 8.91 -58.44
C SER A 874 3.83 10.18 -57.93
N ARG A 875 2.98 11.17 -57.65
CA ARG A 875 3.37 12.44 -57.05
C ARG A 875 4.10 12.18 -55.72
N LEU A 876 5.42 12.32 -55.78
CA LEU A 876 6.37 12.98 -54.85
C LEU A 876 6.49 12.47 -53.40
N PHE A 877 7.76 12.26 -52.99
CA PHE A 877 8.42 13.15 -52.03
C PHE A 877 9.90 13.40 -52.41
N PRO A 878 10.35 14.65 -52.54
CA PRO A 878 11.77 14.97 -52.70
C PRO A 878 12.46 14.96 -51.34
N ALA A 879 13.50 14.14 -51.18
CA ALA A 879 14.47 14.31 -50.12
C ALA A 879 15.22 15.64 -50.33
N LYS A 880 15.15 16.53 -49.35
CA LYS A 880 15.84 17.82 -49.30
C LYS A 880 17.34 17.66 -49.61
N ARG A 881 17.81 18.07 -50.78
CA ARG A 881 19.24 18.37 -51.00
C ARG A 881 19.53 19.74 -50.41
N GLY A 882 20.20 19.74 -49.25
CA GLY A 882 20.90 20.91 -48.73
C GLY A 882 22.03 21.33 -49.68
N LEU A 883 22.12 22.64 -49.85
CA LEU A 883 23.13 23.39 -50.59
C LEU A 883 24.55 23.08 -50.05
N LEU A 884 25.52 22.76 -50.92
CA LEU A 884 26.92 23.07 -50.64
C LEU A 884 27.72 23.33 -51.93
N GLU A 885 28.56 24.34 -51.82
CA GLU A 885 29.38 25.09 -52.77
C GLU A 885 30.09 24.31 -53.89
N LYS A 886 30.13 24.91 -55.09
CA LYS A 886 31.08 24.55 -56.16
C LYS A 886 32.40 25.31 -55.97
N PRO A 887 33.56 24.65 -56.15
CA PRO A 887 34.76 25.34 -56.59
C PRO A 887 35.16 24.99 -58.03
N LEU A 888 35.63 26.04 -58.69
CA LEU A 888 36.27 26.18 -60.00
C LEU A 888 37.25 25.04 -60.38
N ARG A 889 37.34 24.72 -61.69
CA ARG A 889 38.54 25.02 -62.50
C ARG A 889 38.47 24.60 -63.99
N THR A 890 38.77 25.62 -64.82
CA THR A 890 39.64 25.64 -66.01
C THR A 890 39.37 24.72 -67.21
N LYS A 891 39.06 25.34 -68.36
CA LYS A 891 39.54 24.87 -69.68
C LYS A 891 40.21 26.00 -70.46
N LYS A 892 41.43 25.73 -70.92
CA LYS A 892 42.28 26.55 -71.81
C LYS A 892 41.86 26.34 -73.27
N LYS A 893 41.59 27.47 -73.96
CA LYS A 893 41.88 27.92 -75.37
C LYS A 893 42.46 26.89 -76.36
N LYS A 894 42.23 26.89 -77.70
CA LYS A 894 41.77 27.84 -78.78
C LYS A 894 41.78 27.03 -80.13
N PRO A 895 41.57 27.56 -81.38
CA PRO A 895 41.27 28.94 -81.85
C PRO A 895 40.15 29.10 -82.92
N LEU A 896 39.85 30.38 -83.22
CA LEU A 896 38.98 30.96 -84.27
C LEU A 896 39.68 31.07 -85.66
N PRO A 897 38.89 31.36 -86.72
CA PRO A 897 39.14 32.55 -87.57
C PRO A 897 37.85 33.40 -87.81
N ARG A 898 37.88 34.74 -87.58
CA ARG A 898 38.05 35.88 -88.55
C ARG A 898 36.89 36.06 -89.57
N GLU A 899 36.40 37.23 -89.99
CA GLU A 899 36.48 38.67 -89.65
C GLU A 899 35.64 39.44 -90.71
N ARG A 900 34.87 40.47 -90.31
CA ARG A 900 34.42 41.71 -91.01
C ARG A 900 33.16 42.23 -90.32
N GLY A 901 32.97 43.48 -89.90
CA GLY A 901 33.71 44.74 -90.04
C GLY A 901 32.69 45.89 -90.14
N ASP A 902 32.67 46.77 -89.11
CA ASP A 902 32.51 48.24 -89.14
C ASP A 902 31.31 48.92 -89.85
N LEU A 903 30.76 50.10 -89.51
CA LEU A 903 30.95 51.19 -88.54
C LEU A 903 29.70 52.11 -88.68
N GLY A 904 29.29 52.87 -87.65
CA GLY A 904 28.35 53.99 -87.83
C GLY A 904 27.63 54.46 -86.55
N VAL A 905 27.94 55.67 -86.11
CA VAL A 905 27.61 56.42 -84.87
C VAL A 905 27.23 57.86 -85.38
N PRO A 906 26.72 58.85 -84.62
CA PRO A 906 25.65 58.99 -83.60
C PRO A 906 24.69 60.21 -83.87
N ASN A 907 23.97 60.65 -82.80
CA ASN A 907 23.39 61.99 -82.51
C ASN A 907 21.95 62.25 -83.00
N ASP A 908 21.04 62.97 -82.29
CA ASP A 908 21.13 63.82 -81.08
C ASP A 908 19.71 64.16 -80.55
N GLU A 909 19.61 64.37 -79.23
CA GLU A 909 18.89 65.45 -78.49
C GLU A 909 17.32 65.56 -78.63
N ASP A 910 16.51 65.97 -77.63
CA ASP A 910 16.80 66.73 -76.41
C ASP A 910 15.64 66.74 -75.38
N LEU A 911 15.97 67.27 -74.21
CA LEU A 911 15.26 67.46 -72.93
C LEU A 911 14.29 68.66 -72.85
N ALA A 912 13.38 68.65 -71.86
CA ALA A 912 13.01 69.76 -70.94
C ALA A 912 11.82 69.34 -70.03
N SER A 913 11.91 69.31 -68.68
CA SER A 913 11.73 70.42 -67.70
C SER A 913 10.38 71.17 -67.84
N GLY A 914 9.49 71.33 -66.85
CA GLY A 914 9.49 71.11 -65.40
C GLY A 914 8.21 71.68 -64.74
N ASN A 915 8.24 71.83 -63.41
CA ASN A 915 7.44 72.71 -62.51
C ASN A 915 6.41 72.13 -61.51
N HIS A 916 6.47 72.78 -60.33
CA HIS A 916 5.97 72.50 -58.99
C HIS A 916 4.50 72.90 -58.73
N THR A 917 3.83 72.36 -57.69
CA THR A 917 3.46 73.08 -56.42
C THR A 917 2.47 72.33 -55.49
N SER A 918 2.67 72.60 -54.19
CA SER A 918 1.98 72.43 -52.88
C SER A 918 0.46 72.17 -52.73
N GLY A 919 0.05 71.55 -51.59
CA GLY A 919 -1.05 72.07 -50.73
C GLY A 919 -2.20 71.16 -50.22
N SER A 920 -2.12 70.78 -48.93
CA SER A 920 -3.09 70.39 -47.86
C SER A 920 -4.65 70.31 -47.98
N LEU A 921 -5.21 69.30 -47.27
CA LEU A 921 -6.47 69.17 -46.45
C LEU A 921 -7.90 69.20 -47.06
N SER A 922 -8.75 68.20 -46.73
CA SER A 922 -10.09 68.33 -46.05
C SER A 922 -10.88 66.99 -45.89
N LYS A 923 -11.98 67.06 -45.13
CA LYS A 923 -12.85 66.12 -44.36
C LYS A 923 -13.97 65.32 -45.10
N ARG A 924 -14.42 64.24 -44.41
CA ARG A 924 -15.81 63.78 -44.05
C ARG A 924 -16.74 62.92 -44.97
N LEU A 925 -17.24 61.83 -44.32
CA LEU A 925 -18.63 61.34 -44.06
C LEU A 925 -19.52 60.58 -45.09
N SER A 926 -20.05 59.44 -44.61
CA SER A 926 -21.48 58.95 -44.60
C SER A 926 -21.56 57.71 -43.67
N GLN A 927 -22.21 57.63 -42.48
CA GLN A 927 -23.65 57.55 -42.07
C GLN A 927 -24.45 56.42 -42.77
N GLN A 928 -25.20 55.49 -42.14
CA GLN A 928 -26.15 55.61 -41.01
C GLN A 928 -26.65 54.23 -40.40
N GLU A 929 -26.82 54.20 -39.05
CA GLU A 929 -27.76 53.49 -38.08
C GLU A 929 -28.03 51.95 -38.10
N SER A 930 -28.22 51.22 -36.98
CA SER A 930 -29.03 51.45 -35.75
C SER A 930 -28.58 50.49 -34.59
N GLU A 931 -28.30 50.96 -33.35
CA GLU A 931 -29.07 50.88 -32.06
C GLU A 931 -29.23 49.47 -31.41
N ALA A 932 -29.11 49.21 -30.09
CA ALA A 932 -28.90 49.95 -28.82
C ALA A 932 -28.38 48.95 -27.73
N GLY A 933 -27.43 49.28 -26.83
CA GLY A 933 -27.60 49.75 -25.42
C GLY A 933 -27.26 48.59 -24.43
N ASP A 934 -26.55 48.67 -23.29
CA ASP A 934 -26.03 49.69 -22.35
C ASP A 934 -24.84 49.04 -21.58
N SER A 935 -23.68 49.69 -21.34
CA SER A 935 -23.28 50.55 -20.18
C SER A 935 -23.22 49.78 -18.82
N GLU A 936 -22.23 49.82 -17.91
CA GLU A 936 -21.11 50.70 -17.50
C GLU A 936 -19.97 49.85 -16.86
N ASN A 937 -18.66 50.12 -17.05
CA ASN A 937 -17.75 50.99 -16.24
C ASN A 937 -17.87 50.81 -14.70
N SER A 938 -16.82 50.76 -13.86
CA SER A 938 -15.40 51.10 -13.99
C SER A 938 -14.59 50.78 -12.71
N LYS A 939 -13.28 50.55 -12.90
CA LYS A 939 -12.11 51.07 -12.13
C LYS A 939 -11.90 50.75 -10.62
N LYS A 940 -10.72 50.14 -10.43
CA LYS A 940 -9.56 50.58 -9.60
C LYS A 940 -9.49 50.22 -8.11
N MET A 941 -8.39 49.51 -7.84
CA MET A 941 -7.39 49.71 -6.78
C MET A 941 -7.84 49.64 -5.31
N LEU A 942 -7.34 48.62 -4.61
CA LEU A 942 -6.78 48.79 -3.27
C LEU A 942 -5.74 47.68 -2.99
N LYS A 943 -4.47 48.09 -2.94
CA LYS A 943 -3.42 47.39 -2.21
C LYS A 943 -3.68 47.59 -0.71
N ARG A 944 -3.76 46.53 0.08
CA ARG A 944 -3.19 46.54 1.44
C ARG A 944 -2.91 45.13 1.96
N ARG A 945 -1.67 44.97 2.44
CA ARG A 945 -1.17 43.89 3.27
C ARG A 945 -1.96 43.79 4.58
N SER A 946 -2.10 42.58 5.11
CA SER A 946 -1.68 42.26 6.49
C SER A 946 -1.78 40.76 6.76
N ASN A 947 -0.74 40.27 7.43
CA ASN A 947 -0.57 38.93 8.00
C ASN A 947 -1.76 38.51 8.86
N LEU A 948 -2.18 37.25 8.71
CA LEU A 948 -2.35 36.25 9.76
C LEU A 948 -2.43 34.88 9.10
#